data_AF-A0A957LD15-F1
#
_entry.id   AF-A0A957LD15-F1
#
_cell.length_a   1.000
_cell.length_b   1.000
_cell.length_c   1.000
_cell.angle_alpha   90.00
_cell.angle_beta   90.00
_cell.angle_gamma   90.00
#
_symmetry.space_group_name_H-M   'P 1'
#
loop_
_entity.id
_entity.type
_entity.pdbx_description
1 polymer ?
#
loop_
_entity_poly.entity_id
_entity_poly.type
_entity_poly.pdbx_seq_one_letter_code
_entity_poly.pdbx_strand_id
1 'polypeptide(L)'
;TYVRSGIYEDNNYGLLSDLIIKGSSGNYERRTYMKFDLDGLPQNTPIYGATLNLFVTRVEFEPSSVPLNAFSAASDNWGEQTLTWSNKPGVDNFLNLDTVSSSGQWVSFDVLSYVQQEMDGDQLASFVLLDGSGADTRIKFASREAEENRPYLSINACTPTATPTPTASNTPTHTPTFTPSPTSTPTFTPSPTTTNVPGVTPTNTPTPTATPKSLCFGGIHVAPNGSDSSGNGGYTTPYQTLAKAVEQAQAGSQICLREGVYPAVNVTLDKSGTAAQPLIIQAYPGEAAVLDGGNNTSSCTTDNILNVTNAAYVEILDLELRNSGGQGIQLLNTANITVRNNRLHHICQRGIGGSGDNLTIENNEVWQAVQENTNEALLSIGGWSPGIGTERHSNNAPSKNVVIRNNYVHDMWGEGIEVQSADGAVVSGNIVHDTYSVNIYIDNTRNVTLDGNLMYALTHTYDRSTHGYPAQGISMANESISAVSNTPLQNIIIRNNIMSGTGRGISYFHDMSNPNPNNTYRDIYILHNVIKDTYDASLRAFSVETEFGYLAPSNIIVRNNILYEAVNGRALNINNETAWTFSHNNWPDGVPEEAAEPNSFAAEPNLVAPDVGATAIGFQPMEGSVLFGKGIPQSQATTDYKGLARSTTAPTIGAFENPFIPGLTLYMPVLMNR
;
A
#
# COMPACT_ATOMS: atom_id res chain seq x y z
N THR A 1 -13.13 -30.55 6.94
CA THR A 1 -12.59 -31.74 7.65
C THR A 1 -11.21 -31.46 8.25
N TYR A 2 -10.64 -32.38 9.04
CA TYR A 2 -9.23 -32.34 9.46
C TYR A 2 -8.57 -33.71 9.24
N VAL A 3 -7.24 -33.75 9.26
CA VAL A 3 -6.43 -34.97 9.13
C VAL A 3 -5.54 -35.15 10.35
N ARG A 4 -5.13 -36.38 10.65
CA ARG A 4 -4.33 -36.70 11.83
C ARG A 4 -3.18 -37.65 11.52
N SER A 5 -1.97 -37.31 11.95
CA SER A 5 -0.76 -38.08 11.68
C SER A 5 -0.64 -39.39 12.47
N GLY A 6 0.31 -40.23 12.03
CA GLY A 6 0.74 -41.45 12.71
C GLY A 6 -0.25 -42.60 12.56
N ILE A 7 -0.52 -43.35 13.64
CA ILE A 7 -1.39 -44.55 13.57
C ILE A 7 -2.86 -44.27 13.16
N TYR A 8 -3.24 -43.00 13.02
CA TYR A 8 -4.56 -42.55 12.59
C TYR A 8 -4.55 -42.04 11.15
N GLU A 9 -3.48 -42.28 10.40
CA GLU A 9 -3.24 -41.63 9.12
C GLU A 9 -4.29 -41.94 8.05
N ASP A 10 -4.98 -43.08 8.15
CA ASP A 10 -6.04 -43.49 7.23
C ASP A 10 -7.45 -43.16 7.75
N ASN A 11 -7.58 -42.52 8.91
CA ASN A 11 -8.89 -42.11 9.41
C ASN A 11 -9.38 -40.85 8.69
N ASN A 12 -10.66 -40.87 8.31
CA ASN A 12 -11.39 -39.69 7.84
C ASN A 12 -12.21 -39.07 8.99
N TYR A 13 -12.28 -37.74 9.00
CA TYR A 13 -12.99 -36.96 10.02
C TYR A 13 -14.04 -35.99 9.43
N GLY A 14 -14.45 -36.20 8.17
CA GLY A 14 -15.27 -35.25 7.43
C GLY A 14 -16.69 -35.06 7.94
N LEU A 15 -17.22 -36.01 8.72
CA LEU A 15 -18.58 -35.98 9.27
C LEU A 15 -18.64 -35.52 10.74
N LEU A 16 -17.52 -35.07 11.31
CA LEU A 16 -17.49 -34.57 12.68
C LEU A 16 -17.93 -33.11 12.74
N SER A 17 -18.63 -32.73 13.82
CA SER A 17 -19.05 -31.36 14.08
C SER A 17 -17.90 -30.40 14.41
N ASP A 18 -16.69 -30.91 14.65
CA ASP A 18 -15.51 -30.13 15.01
C ASP A 18 -14.39 -30.26 13.96
N LEU A 19 -13.76 -29.13 13.64
CA LEU A 19 -12.43 -29.10 13.01
C LEU A 19 -11.37 -29.01 14.10
N ILE A 20 -10.21 -29.64 13.90
CA ILE A 20 -9.16 -29.70 14.93
C ILE A 20 -7.79 -29.39 14.35
N ILE A 21 -7.09 -28.48 15.01
CA ILE A 21 -5.67 -28.19 14.76
C ILE A 21 -4.87 -28.57 16.02
N LYS A 22 -3.69 -29.15 15.81
CA LYS A 22 -2.69 -29.38 16.86
C LYS A 22 -1.31 -29.49 16.20
N GLY A 23 -0.42 -28.56 16.48
CA GLY A 23 0.99 -28.66 16.08
C GLY A 23 1.72 -29.57 17.05
N SER A 24 2.03 -30.78 16.62
CA SER A 24 2.66 -31.81 17.44
C SER A 24 3.51 -32.71 16.55
N SER A 25 4.16 -33.72 17.13
CA SER A 25 4.91 -34.73 16.38
C SER A 25 4.30 -36.13 16.56
N GLY A 26 4.69 -37.08 15.70
CA GLY A 26 4.26 -38.47 15.80
C GLY A 26 2.77 -38.65 15.48
N ASN A 27 1.96 -39.11 16.45
CA ASN A 27 0.56 -39.53 16.26
C ASN A 27 -0.49 -38.43 16.49
N TYR A 28 -0.04 -37.18 16.69
CA TYR A 28 -0.89 -36.13 17.28
C TYR A 28 -0.96 -34.85 16.45
N GLU A 29 -0.22 -34.75 15.35
CA GLU A 29 -0.32 -33.60 14.47
C GLU A 29 -1.69 -33.60 13.79
N ARG A 30 -2.34 -32.45 13.75
CA ARG A 30 -3.64 -32.26 13.09
C ARG A 30 -3.66 -30.98 12.29
N ARG A 31 -4.18 -31.09 11.07
CA ARG A 31 -4.34 -29.98 10.12
C ARG A 31 -5.78 -29.95 9.61
N THR A 32 -6.35 -28.77 9.51
CA THR A 32 -7.71 -28.56 9.02
C THR A 32 -7.68 -28.24 7.53
N TYR A 33 -8.55 -28.87 6.74
CA TYR A 33 -8.73 -28.61 5.32
C TYR A 33 -10.17 -28.18 5.04
N MET A 34 -10.34 -27.11 4.25
CA MET A 34 -11.63 -26.57 3.82
C MET A 34 -11.58 -26.21 2.35
N LYS A 35 -12.71 -26.31 1.65
CA LYS A 35 -12.84 -25.93 0.24
C LYS A 35 -14.12 -25.12 0.06
N PHE A 36 -14.09 -24.07 -0.75
CA PHE A 36 -15.23 -23.22 -1.07
C PHE A 36 -15.43 -23.15 -2.58
N ASP A 37 -16.71 -23.12 -2.99
CA ASP A 37 -17.13 -22.95 -4.37
C ASP A 37 -17.38 -21.48 -4.64
N LEU A 38 -16.75 -20.93 -5.67
CA LEU A 38 -16.92 -19.54 -6.09
C LEU A 38 -17.83 -19.39 -7.31
N ASP A 39 -18.41 -20.48 -7.85
CA ASP A 39 -19.27 -20.48 -9.05
C ASP A 39 -20.56 -19.65 -8.88
N GLY A 40 -20.90 -19.25 -7.66
CA GLY A 40 -21.97 -18.29 -7.38
C GLY A 40 -21.69 -16.87 -7.91
N LEU A 41 -20.47 -16.61 -8.36
CA LEU A 41 -20.02 -15.35 -8.95
C LEU A 41 -19.69 -15.55 -10.44
N PRO A 42 -20.12 -14.66 -11.35
CA PRO A 42 -19.68 -14.69 -12.74
C PRO A 42 -18.14 -14.74 -12.84
N GLN A 43 -17.60 -15.48 -13.81
CA GLN A 43 -16.16 -15.51 -14.04
C GLN A 43 -15.61 -14.11 -14.31
N ASN A 44 -14.43 -13.78 -13.73
CA ASN A 44 -13.83 -12.45 -13.72
C ASN A 44 -14.64 -11.38 -12.94
N THR A 45 -15.54 -11.77 -12.04
CA THR A 45 -16.19 -10.80 -11.13
C THR A 45 -15.12 -10.12 -10.28
N PRO A 46 -15.01 -8.79 -10.32
CA PRO A 46 -14.03 -8.09 -9.49
C PRO A 46 -14.32 -8.28 -8.00
N ILE A 47 -13.39 -8.90 -7.30
CA ILE A 47 -13.42 -9.09 -5.84
C ILE A 47 -12.55 -8.02 -5.19
N TYR A 48 -13.05 -7.35 -4.16
CA TYR A 48 -12.35 -6.25 -3.46
C TYR A 48 -12.16 -6.50 -1.96
N GLY A 49 -12.65 -7.63 -1.45
CA GLY A 49 -12.36 -8.10 -0.10
C GLY A 49 -12.74 -9.57 0.03
N ALA A 50 -11.90 -10.38 0.70
CA ALA A 50 -12.28 -11.74 1.06
C ALA A 50 -11.67 -12.17 2.41
N THR A 51 -12.49 -12.71 3.32
CA THR A 51 -12.01 -13.21 4.61
C THR A 51 -12.52 -14.63 4.89
N LEU A 52 -11.62 -15.51 5.31
CA LEU A 52 -11.94 -16.85 5.79
C LEU A 52 -12.17 -16.79 7.30
N ASN A 53 -13.35 -17.18 7.77
CA ASN A 53 -13.77 -17.01 9.15
C ASN A 53 -14.10 -18.36 9.81
N LEU A 54 -13.53 -18.62 10.98
CA LEU A 54 -13.81 -19.82 11.78
C LEU A 54 -14.12 -19.44 13.23
N PHE A 55 -15.05 -20.14 13.86
CA PHE A 55 -15.36 -19.93 15.27
C PHE A 55 -14.64 -20.92 16.17
N VAL A 56 -13.85 -20.42 17.13
CA VAL A 56 -13.11 -21.21 18.11
C VAL A 56 -14.09 -21.73 19.16
N THR A 57 -14.39 -23.03 19.12
CA THR A 57 -15.30 -23.67 20.09
C THR A 57 -14.58 -24.12 21.35
N ARG A 58 -13.28 -24.47 21.24
CA ARG A 58 -12.48 -24.87 22.39
C ARG A 58 -10.98 -24.68 22.17
N VAL A 59 -10.29 -24.13 23.16
CA VAL A 59 -8.84 -24.25 23.32
C VAL A 59 -8.54 -25.19 24.50
N GLU A 60 -7.59 -26.11 24.34
CA GLU A 60 -7.33 -27.15 25.35
C GLU A 60 -6.74 -26.59 26.66
N PHE A 61 -5.82 -25.63 26.55
CA PHE A 61 -5.17 -24.97 27.68
C PHE A 61 -5.36 -23.45 27.54
N GLU A 62 -6.26 -22.87 28.33
CA GLU A 62 -6.53 -21.43 28.29
C GLU A 62 -5.95 -20.71 29.51
N PRO A 63 -5.37 -19.50 29.32
CA PRO A 63 -5.08 -18.87 28.03
C PRO A 63 -3.91 -19.56 27.31
N SER A 64 -3.96 -19.61 25.98
CA SER A 64 -2.80 -19.98 25.13
C SER A 64 -2.39 -18.82 24.24
N SER A 65 -1.30 -19.01 23.49
CA SER A 65 -0.98 -18.16 22.35
C SER A 65 -0.51 -19.08 21.23
N VAL A 66 -1.46 -19.55 20.42
CA VAL A 66 -1.17 -20.47 19.31
C VAL A 66 -1.32 -19.72 18.00
N PRO A 67 -0.24 -19.52 17.24
CA PRO A 67 -0.32 -18.95 15.91
C PRO A 67 -0.91 -19.98 14.94
N LEU A 68 -2.01 -19.62 14.32
CA LEU A 68 -2.64 -20.40 13.27
C LEU A 68 -2.28 -19.81 11.93
N ASN A 69 -1.70 -20.64 11.08
CA ASN A 69 -1.32 -20.25 9.73
C ASN A 69 -2.33 -20.83 8.74
N ALA A 70 -2.88 -19.97 7.89
CA ALA A 70 -3.70 -20.34 6.74
C ALA A 70 -2.83 -20.40 5.48
N PHE A 71 -2.99 -21.48 4.71
CA PHE A 71 -2.32 -21.73 3.44
C PHE A 71 -3.32 -22.14 2.37
N SER A 72 -2.95 -22.06 1.08
CA SER A 72 -3.65 -22.79 0.03
C SER A 72 -3.28 -24.28 0.05
N ALA A 73 -4.20 -25.14 -0.38
CA ALA A 73 -3.88 -26.55 -0.65
C ALA A 73 -3.23 -26.67 -2.03
N ALA A 74 -2.23 -27.54 -2.17
CA ALA A 74 -1.53 -27.76 -3.45
C ALA A 74 -2.39 -28.39 -4.56
N SER A 75 -3.65 -28.73 -4.27
CA SER A 75 -4.58 -29.39 -5.20
C SER A 75 -6.00 -29.37 -4.63
N ASP A 76 -6.98 -29.15 -5.50
CA ASP A 76 -8.42 -29.25 -5.21
C ASP A 76 -9.00 -30.65 -5.36
N ASN A 77 -8.18 -31.60 -5.86
CA ASN A 77 -8.55 -32.98 -6.12
C ASN A 77 -8.62 -33.83 -4.84
N TRP A 78 -9.47 -33.41 -3.92
CA TRP A 78 -9.78 -34.12 -2.69
C TRP A 78 -11.25 -33.99 -2.31
N GLY A 79 -11.77 -35.05 -1.68
CA GLY A 79 -13.13 -35.12 -1.16
C GLY A 79 -13.15 -35.13 0.36
N GLU A 80 -14.11 -34.41 0.96
CA GLU A 80 -14.22 -34.26 2.42
C GLU A 80 -14.34 -35.61 3.15
N GLN A 81 -15.13 -36.54 2.61
CA GLN A 81 -15.37 -37.87 3.18
C GLN A 81 -14.27 -38.90 2.88
N THR A 82 -13.33 -38.56 1.99
CA THR A 82 -12.22 -39.43 1.59
C THR A 82 -10.87 -38.95 2.08
N LEU A 83 -10.79 -37.71 2.59
CA LEU A 83 -9.53 -37.11 3.01
C LEU A 83 -9.00 -37.79 4.28
N THR A 84 -7.75 -38.23 4.22
CA THR A 84 -6.99 -38.83 5.32
C THR A 84 -5.62 -38.16 5.37
N TRP A 85 -4.82 -38.43 6.40
CA TRP A 85 -3.46 -37.93 6.44
C TRP A 85 -2.61 -38.46 5.29
N SER A 86 -2.81 -39.72 4.90
CA SER A 86 -2.07 -40.41 3.85
C SER A 86 -2.30 -39.82 2.45
N ASN A 87 -3.50 -39.29 2.19
CA ASN A 87 -3.87 -38.78 0.86
C ASN A 87 -4.10 -37.25 0.80
N LYS A 88 -3.84 -36.53 1.89
CA LYS A 88 -4.04 -35.08 1.94
C LYS A 88 -3.22 -34.34 0.87
N PRO A 89 -3.77 -33.30 0.25
CA PRO A 89 -2.98 -32.38 -0.56
C PRO A 89 -1.81 -31.80 0.24
N GLY A 90 -0.73 -31.48 -0.48
CA GLY A 90 0.36 -30.67 0.07
C GLY A 90 -0.14 -29.30 0.55
N VAL A 91 0.67 -28.66 1.37
CA VAL A 91 0.50 -27.24 1.73
C VAL A 91 1.29 -26.44 0.70
N ASP A 92 0.67 -25.40 0.15
CA ASP A 92 1.29 -24.55 -0.86
C ASP A 92 1.50 -23.13 -0.32
N ASN A 93 0.81 -22.12 -0.86
CA ASN A 93 1.09 -20.72 -0.55
C ASN A 93 0.60 -20.34 0.85
N PHE A 94 1.46 -19.70 1.65
CA PHE A 94 1.03 -19.04 2.88
C PHE A 94 0.12 -17.86 2.53
N LEU A 95 -1.05 -17.80 3.16
CA LEU A 95 -2.06 -16.78 2.89
C LEU A 95 -2.10 -15.74 4.01
N ASN A 96 -2.22 -16.19 5.25
CA ASN A 96 -2.35 -15.31 6.41
C ASN A 96 -2.08 -16.08 7.71
N LEU A 97 -1.89 -15.36 8.82
CA LEU A 97 -1.87 -15.94 10.17
C LEU A 97 -2.72 -15.11 11.14
N ASP A 98 -3.23 -15.77 12.16
CA ASP A 98 -3.89 -15.14 13.29
C ASP A 98 -3.60 -15.94 14.56
N THR A 99 -3.74 -15.33 15.74
CA THR A 99 -3.40 -15.97 17.03
C THR A 99 -4.65 -16.29 17.83
N VAL A 100 -4.78 -17.55 18.23
CA VAL A 100 -5.88 -17.99 19.10
C VAL A 100 -5.43 -18.08 20.56
N SER A 101 -6.14 -17.37 21.42
CA SER A 101 -5.83 -17.29 22.86
C SER A 101 -6.89 -17.88 23.79
N SER A 102 -8.16 -17.92 23.35
CA SER A 102 -9.28 -18.47 24.14
C SER A 102 -10.41 -18.98 23.24
N SER A 103 -11.43 -19.60 23.84
CA SER A 103 -12.66 -20.05 23.16
C SER A 103 -13.67 -18.92 22.97
N GLY A 104 -14.70 -19.15 22.15
CA GLY A 104 -15.85 -18.25 22.02
C GLY A 104 -15.62 -17.03 21.14
N GLN A 105 -14.61 -17.06 20.27
CA GLN A 105 -14.25 -15.97 19.35
C GLN A 105 -14.15 -16.45 17.91
N TRP A 106 -14.34 -15.52 16.98
CA TRP A 106 -14.00 -15.72 15.59
C TRP A 106 -12.50 -15.49 15.38
N VAL A 107 -11.90 -16.33 14.55
CA VAL A 107 -10.57 -16.12 13.97
C VAL A 107 -10.77 -15.88 12.48
N SER A 108 -10.06 -14.89 11.93
CA SER A 108 -10.33 -14.38 10.59
C SER A 108 -9.03 -14.18 9.81
N PHE A 109 -8.98 -14.74 8.61
CA PHE A 109 -7.82 -14.66 7.73
C PHE A 109 -8.20 -13.85 6.50
N ASP A 110 -7.49 -12.75 6.22
CA ASP A 110 -7.57 -12.06 4.93
C ASP A 110 -6.96 -12.97 3.85
N VAL A 111 -7.78 -13.32 2.87
CA VAL A 111 -7.45 -14.26 1.79
C VAL A 111 -7.80 -13.66 0.41
N LEU A 112 -7.95 -12.34 0.32
CA LEU A 112 -8.37 -11.63 -0.89
C LEU A 112 -7.57 -12.05 -2.13
N SER A 113 -6.24 -11.98 -2.06
CA SER A 113 -5.37 -12.26 -3.22
C SER A 113 -5.52 -13.69 -3.74
N TYR A 114 -5.70 -14.66 -2.84
CA TYR A 114 -5.91 -16.05 -3.22
C TYR A 114 -7.30 -16.28 -3.83
N VAL A 115 -8.33 -15.70 -3.25
CA VAL A 115 -9.70 -15.80 -3.80
C VAL A 115 -9.80 -15.13 -5.18
N GLN A 116 -9.09 -14.02 -5.41
CA GLN A 116 -8.99 -13.40 -6.74
C GLN A 116 -8.32 -14.36 -7.75
N GLN A 117 -7.22 -15.00 -7.36
CA GLN A 117 -6.53 -15.98 -8.22
C GLN A 117 -7.45 -17.14 -8.61
N GLU A 118 -8.20 -17.70 -7.65
CA GLU A 118 -9.12 -18.80 -7.93
C GLU A 118 -10.34 -18.35 -8.75
N MET A 119 -10.81 -17.11 -8.59
CA MET A 119 -11.85 -16.51 -9.44
C MET A 119 -11.45 -16.38 -10.91
N ASP A 120 -10.16 -16.14 -11.18
CA ASP A 120 -9.59 -16.11 -12.52
C ASP A 120 -9.26 -17.54 -13.03
N GLY A 121 -9.16 -18.49 -12.11
CA GLY A 121 -8.85 -19.89 -12.32
C GLY A 121 -10.08 -20.79 -12.41
N ASP A 122 -10.10 -21.81 -11.56
CA ASP A 122 -11.11 -22.89 -11.57
C ASP A 122 -12.29 -22.65 -10.62
N GLN A 123 -12.32 -21.48 -9.97
CA GLN A 123 -13.34 -21.05 -9.01
C GLN A 123 -13.46 -21.96 -7.77
N LEU A 124 -12.40 -22.70 -7.41
CA LEU A 124 -12.32 -23.49 -6.18
C LEU A 124 -11.24 -22.95 -5.25
N ALA A 125 -11.63 -22.51 -4.05
CA ALA A 125 -10.68 -22.05 -3.04
C ALA A 125 -10.45 -23.14 -1.98
N SER A 126 -9.29 -23.82 -2.02
CA SER A 126 -8.88 -24.83 -1.02
C SER A 126 -7.90 -24.27 0.00
N PHE A 127 -8.25 -24.37 1.27
CA PHE A 127 -7.47 -23.88 2.40
C PHE A 127 -6.94 -25.01 3.28
N VAL A 128 -5.74 -24.83 3.83
CA VAL A 128 -5.14 -25.65 4.89
C VAL A 128 -4.78 -24.76 6.08
N LEU A 129 -5.25 -25.13 7.27
CA LEU A 129 -4.85 -24.48 8.52
C LEU A 129 -4.04 -25.42 9.39
N LEU A 130 -2.95 -24.90 9.94
CA LEU A 130 -2.06 -25.60 10.84
C LEU A 130 -1.52 -24.66 11.92
N ASP A 131 -1.06 -25.25 13.02
CA ASP A 131 -0.36 -24.55 14.10
C ASP A 131 1.09 -24.30 13.66
N GLY A 132 1.46 -23.02 13.57
CA GLY A 132 2.75 -22.57 13.06
C GLY A 132 3.91 -22.74 14.03
N SER A 133 3.65 -22.91 15.34
CA SER A 133 4.70 -22.99 16.37
C SER A 133 4.93 -24.40 16.90
N GLY A 134 4.01 -25.34 16.64
CA GLY A 134 4.09 -26.67 17.23
C GLY A 134 3.75 -26.65 18.72
N ALA A 135 2.79 -25.82 19.13
CA ALA A 135 2.45 -25.51 20.53
C ALA A 135 1.94 -26.72 21.35
N ASP A 136 1.78 -27.88 20.73
CA ASP A 136 1.17 -29.09 21.28
C ASP A 136 -0.19 -28.85 21.97
N THR A 137 -0.90 -27.81 21.54
CA THR A 137 -2.20 -27.39 22.10
C THR A 137 -3.29 -27.68 21.09
N ARG A 138 -4.34 -28.39 21.51
CA ARG A 138 -5.47 -28.68 20.63
C ARG A 138 -6.44 -27.50 20.59
N ILE A 139 -6.71 -27.02 19.38
CA ILE A 139 -7.74 -26.02 19.10
C ILE A 139 -8.85 -26.67 18.30
N LYS A 140 -10.10 -26.45 18.73
CA LYS A 140 -11.30 -26.88 18.05
C LYS A 140 -12.04 -25.69 17.47
N PHE A 141 -12.58 -25.90 16.28
CA PHE A 141 -13.49 -24.97 15.62
C PHE A 141 -14.80 -25.68 15.30
N ALA A 142 -15.88 -24.91 15.18
CA ALA A 142 -17.08 -25.42 14.55
C ALA A 142 -16.76 -25.85 13.10
N SER A 143 -17.29 -26.99 12.68
CA SER A 143 -17.22 -27.47 11.28
C SER A 143 -18.48 -27.11 10.51
N ARG A 144 -18.55 -27.55 9.24
CA ARG A 144 -19.78 -27.49 8.45
C ARG A 144 -20.95 -28.27 9.08
N GLU A 145 -20.66 -29.39 9.77
CA GLU A 145 -21.68 -30.24 10.42
C GLU A 145 -22.14 -29.70 11.78
N ALA A 146 -21.59 -28.57 12.25
CA ALA A 146 -22.05 -27.92 13.48
C ALA A 146 -23.46 -27.31 13.32
N GLU A 147 -24.22 -27.21 14.40
CA GLU A 147 -25.56 -26.58 14.36
C GLU A 147 -25.47 -25.05 14.17
N GLU A 148 -24.46 -24.42 14.78
CA GLU A 148 -24.24 -22.95 14.75
C GLU A 148 -22.75 -22.62 14.50
N ASN A 149 -22.47 -21.36 14.17
CA ASN A 149 -21.11 -20.80 14.03
C ASN A 149 -20.21 -21.51 13.00
N ARG A 150 -20.82 -22.01 11.92
CA ARG A 150 -20.10 -22.72 10.84
C ARG A 150 -19.06 -21.81 10.17
N PRO A 151 -17.93 -22.37 9.70
CA PRO A 151 -16.96 -21.63 8.91
C PRO A 151 -17.59 -21.09 7.62
N TYR A 152 -17.14 -19.90 7.21
CA TYR A 152 -17.58 -19.28 5.95
C TYR A 152 -16.46 -18.45 5.32
N LEU A 153 -16.55 -18.29 4.00
CA LEU A 153 -15.76 -17.33 3.25
C LEU A 153 -16.63 -16.11 2.94
N SER A 154 -16.25 -14.95 3.45
CA SER A 154 -16.89 -13.67 3.14
C SER A 154 -16.27 -13.10 1.89
N ILE A 155 -17.09 -12.68 0.91
CA ILE A 155 -16.61 -12.08 -0.34
C ILE A 155 -17.33 -10.76 -0.59
N ASN A 156 -16.55 -9.71 -0.86
CA ASN A 156 -17.01 -8.40 -1.29
C ASN A 156 -16.70 -8.25 -2.78
N ALA A 157 -17.73 -8.15 -3.61
CA ALA A 157 -17.62 -8.14 -5.07
C ALA A 157 -18.46 -7.02 -5.68
N CYS A 158 -18.05 -6.51 -6.85
CA CYS A 158 -18.98 -5.77 -7.72
C CYS A 158 -19.53 -6.73 -8.77
N THR A 159 -20.84 -7.01 -8.71
CA THR A 159 -21.49 -7.69 -9.83
C THR A 159 -21.63 -6.69 -10.98
N PRO A 160 -21.16 -6.98 -12.21
CA PRO A 160 -21.46 -6.14 -13.34
C PRO A 160 -22.99 -6.08 -13.51
N THR A 161 -23.55 -4.87 -13.51
CA THR A 161 -24.92 -4.66 -13.97
C THR A 161 -24.98 -5.16 -15.40
N ALA A 162 -25.85 -6.15 -15.68
CA ALA A 162 -26.04 -6.67 -17.02
C ALA A 162 -26.24 -5.50 -17.99
N THR A 163 -25.31 -5.31 -18.92
CA THR A 163 -25.49 -4.34 -20.01
C THR A 163 -26.74 -4.77 -20.76
N PRO A 164 -27.80 -3.94 -20.84
CA PRO A 164 -28.98 -4.32 -21.59
C PRO A 164 -28.54 -4.62 -23.02
N THR A 165 -28.70 -5.88 -23.44
CA THR A 165 -28.42 -6.28 -24.82
C THR A 165 -29.28 -5.38 -25.72
N PRO A 166 -28.70 -4.62 -26.67
CA PRO A 166 -29.47 -3.77 -27.54
C PRO A 166 -30.50 -4.63 -28.26
N THR A 167 -31.78 -4.46 -27.91
CA THR A 167 -32.87 -5.09 -28.63
C THR A 167 -32.84 -4.52 -30.03
N ALA A 168 -32.85 -5.37 -31.06
CA ALA A 168 -32.84 -4.94 -32.45
C ALA A 168 -33.92 -3.86 -32.67
N SER A 169 -33.47 -2.66 -33.03
CA SER A 169 -34.34 -1.51 -33.30
C SER A 169 -35.18 -1.82 -34.53
N ASN A 170 -36.49 -1.96 -34.34
CA ASN A 170 -37.43 -2.01 -35.46
C ASN A 170 -37.41 -0.66 -36.18
N THR A 171 -37.20 -0.72 -37.49
CA THR A 171 -37.23 0.39 -38.45
C THR A 171 -38.43 1.32 -38.21
N PRO A 172 -38.24 2.66 -38.23
CA PRO A 172 -39.28 3.61 -37.85
C PRO A 172 -40.41 3.62 -38.90
N THR A 173 -41.65 3.58 -38.44
CA THR A 173 -42.81 3.97 -39.26
C THR A 173 -43.61 5.04 -38.51
N HIS A 174 -44.21 5.93 -39.29
CA HIS A 174 -44.70 7.27 -38.94
C HIS A 174 -45.63 7.41 -37.71
N THR A 175 -45.48 8.59 -37.10
CA THR A 175 -46.23 9.27 -36.02
C THR A 175 -47.76 9.17 -36.14
N PRO A 176 -48.48 9.17 -34.99
CA PRO A 176 -49.11 10.42 -34.57
C PRO A 176 -48.96 10.76 -33.08
N THR A 177 -49.00 12.07 -32.85
CA THR A 177 -48.83 12.87 -31.64
C THR A 177 -49.95 12.69 -30.60
N PHE A 178 -49.63 12.64 -29.30
CA PHE A 178 -50.48 13.18 -28.22
C PHE A 178 -49.67 13.71 -27.01
N THR A 179 -49.90 15.00 -26.76
CA THR A 179 -49.99 15.85 -25.54
C THR A 179 -49.41 15.41 -24.17
N PRO A 180 -48.77 16.33 -23.40
CA PRO A 180 -48.19 16.07 -22.08
C PRO A 180 -49.22 16.09 -20.92
N SER A 181 -48.90 15.40 -19.82
CA SER A 181 -49.62 15.49 -18.53
C SER A 181 -48.63 15.57 -17.35
N PRO A 182 -48.93 16.31 -16.26
CA PRO A 182 -47.94 16.91 -15.38
C PRO A 182 -47.54 16.07 -14.14
N THR A 183 -46.28 16.29 -13.76
CA THR A 183 -45.66 16.45 -12.43
C THR A 183 -46.36 15.96 -11.16
N SER A 184 -45.59 15.25 -10.31
CA SER A 184 -45.63 15.42 -8.85
C SER A 184 -44.23 15.33 -8.22
N THR A 185 -43.90 16.37 -7.45
CA THR A 185 -42.77 16.54 -6.51
C THR A 185 -43.31 17.45 -5.41
N PRO A 186 -42.78 17.54 -4.17
CA PRO A 186 -42.13 16.59 -3.25
C PRO A 186 -42.92 16.48 -1.92
N THR A 187 -42.43 15.71 -0.93
CA THR A 187 -42.65 16.10 0.48
C THR A 187 -41.49 15.65 1.37
N PHE A 188 -40.82 16.62 1.98
CA PHE A 188 -39.83 16.45 3.05
C PHE A 188 -40.53 16.23 4.39
N THR A 189 -39.88 15.52 5.31
CA THR A 189 -40.18 15.60 6.76
C THR A 189 -38.86 15.49 7.54
N PRO A 190 -38.60 16.37 8.53
CA PRO A 190 -37.29 16.47 9.21
C PRO A 190 -37.17 15.58 10.47
N SER A 191 -35.93 15.09 10.72
CA SER A 191 -35.08 15.09 11.96
C SER A 191 -35.71 14.83 13.36
N PRO A 192 -34.95 14.56 14.48
CA PRO A 192 -33.54 14.15 14.69
C PRO A 192 -33.42 12.90 15.62
N THR A 193 -32.24 12.25 15.74
CA THR A 193 -31.61 11.96 17.06
C THR A 193 -30.15 11.48 16.93
N THR A 194 -29.30 12.04 17.77
CA THR A 194 -27.88 11.70 18.02
C THR A 194 -27.74 10.39 18.80
N THR A 195 -26.79 9.52 18.46
CA THR A 195 -26.25 8.54 19.42
C THR A 195 -24.82 8.08 19.09
N ASN A 196 -23.91 8.44 20.00
CA ASN A 196 -22.61 7.89 20.38
C ASN A 196 -21.77 7.03 19.42
N VAL A 197 -20.56 7.54 19.19
CA VAL A 197 -19.37 6.96 18.57
C VAL A 197 -18.75 5.85 19.44
N PRO A 198 -18.45 4.68 18.86
CA PRO A 198 -17.31 3.85 19.27
C PRO A 198 -16.15 4.02 18.26
N GLY A 199 -14.93 4.13 18.78
CA GLY A 199 -13.72 4.42 18.02
C GLY A 199 -13.45 3.45 16.87
N VAL A 200 -13.15 4.03 15.71
CA VAL A 200 -12.70 3.33 14.50
C VAL A 200 -11.23 2.94 14.66
N THR A 201 -10.96 1.63 14.59
CA THR A 201 -9.62 1.08 14.36
C THR A 201 -9.39 1.08 12.83
N PRO A 202 -8.28 1.66 12.32
CA PRO A 202 -8.03 1.71 10.88
C PRO A 202 -7.87 0.29 10.31
N THR A 203 -8.55 0.03 9.20
CA THR A 203 -8.63 -1.29 8.54
C THR A 203 -7.74 -1.33 7.29
N ASN A 204 -6.97 -2.43 7.21
CA ASN A 204 -6.01 -2.90 6.21
C ASN A 204 -6.02 -2.26 4.81
N THR A 205 -4.85 -1.69 4.48
CA THR A 205 -4.29 -1.38 3.15
C THR A 205 -4.27 -2.63 2.25
N PRO A 206 -4.55 -2.52 0.93
CA PRO A 206 -4.49 -3.66 0.01
C PRO A 206 -3.08 -4.26 -0.04
N THR A 207 -3.01 -5.57 0.23
CA THR A 207 -1.77 -6.34 0.19
C THR A 207 -1.32 -6.54 -1.27
N PRO A 208 -0.08 -6.20 -1.61
CA PRO A 208 0.48 -6.30 -2.96
C PRO A 208 0.63 -7.75 -3.43
N THR A 209 0.40 -7.95 -4.73
CA THR A 209 0.50 -9.23 -5.46
C THR A 209 1.82 -9.96 -5.16
N ALA A 210 1.73 -11.16 -4.57
CA ALA A 210 2.87 -12.00 -4.25
C ALA A 210 3.57 -12.50 -5.52
N THR A 211 4.85 -12.15 -5.66
CA THR A 211 5.83 -12.78 -6.57
C THR A 211 6.55 -13.87 -5.76
N PRO A 212 7.05 -14.98 -6.35
CA PRO A 212 7.38 -16.21 -5.62
C PRO A 212 8.35 -15.98 -4.46
N LYS A 213 7.95 -16.38 -3.26
CA LYS A 213 8.80 -16.39 -2.07
C LYS A 213 9.99 -17.32 -2.34
N SER A 214 11.19 -16.77 -2.46
CA SER A 214 12.40 -17.53 -2.81
C SER A 214 12.67 -18.62 -1.76
N LEU A 215 12.73 -19.88 -2.20
CA LEU A 215 13.11 -21.02 -1.37
C LEU A 215 14.57 -20.87 -0.92
N CYS A 216 14.82 -20.70 0.39
CA CYS A 216 16.15 -20.68 1.03
C CYS A 216 16.96 -21.99 0.90
N PHE A 217 16.55 -22.92 0.06
CA PHE A 217 17.17 -24.23 -0.08
C PHE A 217 18.53 -24.10 -0.78
N GLY A 218 19.62 -24.31 -0.03
CA GLY A 218 20.99 -24.10 -0.51
C GLY A 218 21.52 -22.67 -0.37
N GLY A 219 20.78 -21.79 0.32
CA GLY A 219 21.24 -20.45 0.67
C GLY A 219 22.27 -20.43 1.81
N ILE A 220 22.89 -19.27 2.01
CA ILE A 220 23.76 -18.96 3.15
C ILE A 220 22.86 -18.64 4.35
N HIS A 221 22.87 -19.50 5.37
CA HIS A 221 22.06 -19.36 6.56
C HIS A 221 22.79 -18.58 7.64
N VAL A 222 22.07 -17.65 8.26
CA VAL A 222 22.50 -16.86 9.41
C VAL A 222 21.54 -17.12 10.55
N ALA A 223 22.03 -17.38 11.76
CA ALA A 223 21.19 -17.58 12.94
C ALA A 223 21.85 -16.98 14.19
N PRO A 224 21.09 -16.47 15.20
CA PRO A 224 21.71 -15.86 16.38
C PRO A 224 22.57 -16.84 17.20
N ASN A 225 22.23 -18.13 17.14
CA ASN A 225 22.97 -19.24 17.75
C ASN A 225 24.02 -19.87 16.81
N GLY A 226 24.27 -19.28 15.64
CA GLY A 226 25.31 -19.69 14.71
C GLY A 226 26.73 -19.32 15.18
N SER A 227 27.71 -19.51 14.30
CA SER A 227 29.10 -19.17 14.59
C SER A 227 29.82 -18.63 13.36
N ASP A 228 30.42 -17.44 13.45
CA ASP A 228 31.21 -16.88 12.35
C ASP A 228 32.58 -17.54 12.19
N SER A 229 33.07 -18.22 13.24
CA SER A 229 34.37 -18.90 13.25
C SER A 229 34.28 -20.37 12.84
N SER A 230 33.19 -21.06 13.18
CA SER A 230 33.02 -22.49 12.92
C SER A 230 31.82 -22.85 12.05
N GLY A 231 30.89 -21.91 11.83
CA GLY A 231 29.80 -22.07 10.87
C GLY A 231 30.32 -22.06 9.43
N ASN A 232 29.55 -22.67 8.54
CA ASN A 232 29.85 -22.74 7.11
C ASN A 232 28.72 -22.17 6.24
N GLY A 233 27.75 -21.47 6.85
CA GLY A 233 26.57 -20.94 6.16
C GLY A 233 25.55 -22.01 5.77
N GLY A 234 25.74 -23.28 6.17
CA GLY A 234 24.76 -24.34 5.96
C GLY A 234 23.61 -24.26 6.96
N TYR A 235 22.47 -24.86 6.61
CA TYR A 235 21.26 -24.87 7.43
C TYR A 235 21.48 -25.31 8.89
N THR A 236 22.25 -26.37 9.11
CA THR A 236 22.54 -26.92 10.45
C THR A 236 23.75 -26.28 11.14
N THR A 237 24.55 -25.54 10.39
CA THR A 237 25.80 -24.90 10.85
C THR A 237 25.90 -23.47 10.29
N PRO A 238 24.93 -22.59 10.64
CA PRO A 238 24.82 -21.25 10.08
C PRO A 238 25.93 -20.33 10.57
N TYR A 239 26.17 -19.25 9.82
CA TYR A 239 26.93 -18.11 10.34
C TYR A 239 26.14 -17.41 11.45
N GLN A 240 26.85 -16.66 12.31
CA GLN A 240 26.21 -15.90 13.39
C GLN A 240 25.72 -14.53 12.91
N THR A 241 26.48 -13.87 12.05
CA THR A 241 26.21 -12.48 11.65
C THR A 241 25.90 -12.32 10.16
N LEU A 242 25.10 -11.31 9.85
CA LEU A 242 24.85 -10.90 8.46
C LEU A 242 26.16 -10.47 7.78
N ALA A 243 27.04 -9.76 8.49
CA ALA A 243 28.32 -9.32 7.96
C ALA A 243 29.17 -10.50 7.44
N LYS A 244 29.22 -11.61 8.21
CA LYS A 244 29.93 -12.80 7.76
C LYS A 244 29.31 -13.43 6.52
N ALA A 245 27.98 -13.50 6.45
CA ALA A 245 27.30 -14.02 5.26
C ALA A 245 27.54 -13.16 4.01
N VAL A 246 27.51 -11.83 4.16
CA VAL A 246 27.84 -10.89 3.06
C VAL A 246 29.27 -11.10 2.57
N GLU A 247 30.24 -11.31 3.47
CA GLU A 247 31.63 -11.63 3.12
C GLU A 247 31.74 -12.90 2.26
N GLN A 248 30.84 -13.87 2.42
CA GLN A 248 30.83 -15.12 1.64
C GLN A 248 29.95 -15.07 0.39
N ALA A 249 29.08 -14.07 0.25
CA ALA A 249 28.16 -13.98 -0.86
C ALA A 249 28.86 -13.77 -2.22
N GLN A 250 28.19 -14.21 -3.27
CA GLN A 250 28.52 -14.03 -4.68
C GLN A 250 27.21 -13.84 -5.47
N ALA A 251 27.27 -13.53 -6.77
CA ALA A 251 26.06 -13.44 -7.58
C ALA A 251 25.21 -14.73 -7.48
N GLY A 252 23.89 -14.58 -7.35
CA GLY A 252 22.96 -15.69 -7.10
C GLY A 252 22.88 -16.17 -5.65
N SER A 253 23.70 -15.64 -4.74
CA SER A 253 23.62 -16.02 -3.32
C SER A 253 22.30 -15.57 -2.72
N GLN A 254 21.70 -16.45 -1.93
CA GLN A 254 20.57 -16.14 -1.06
C GLN A 254 21.05 -16.16 0.38
N ILE A 255 21.09 -15.02 1.06
CA ILE A 255 21.37 -14.91 2.48
C ILE A 255 20.03 -14.99 3.22
N CYS A 256 19.85 -16.05 4.01
CA CYS A 256 18.62 -16.35 4.72
C CYS A 256 18.83 -16.24 6.23
N LEU A 257 18.24 -15.20 6.82
CA LEU A 257 18.32 -14.96 8.26
C LEU A 257 17.21 -15.74 8.96
N ARG A 258 17.59 -16.63 9.87
CA ARG A 258 16.67 -17.37 10.74
C ARG A 258 16.00 -16.45 11.75
N GLU A 259 14.96 -16.93 12.39
CA GLU A 259 14.24 -16.23 13.45
C GLU A 259 15.21 -15.69 14.51
N GLY A 260 15.03 -14.40 14.85
CA GLY A 260 15.70 -13.77 15.98
C GLY A 260 16.23 -12.38 15.68
N VAL A 261 16.96 -11.85 16.66
CA VAL A 261 17.48 -10.47 16.66
C VAL A 261 18.98 -10.51 16.42
N TYR A 262 19.43 -9.76 15.42
CA TYR A 262 20.82 -9.65 15.02
C TYR A 262 21.32 -8.24 15.30
N PRO A 263 22.34 -8.06 16.14
CA PRO A 263 23.05 -6.79 16.21
C PRO A 263 23.60 -6.44 14.83
N ALA A 264 23.10 -5.35 14.25
CA ALA A 264 23.39 -4.97 12.88
C ALA A 264 23.71 -3.47 12.82
N VAL A 265 25.00 -3.18 12.79
CA VAL A 265 25.53 -1.83 12.72
C VAL A 265 26.56 -1.77 11.61
N ASN A 266 26.36 -0.87 10.65
CA ASN A 266 27.19 -0.61 9.48
C ASN A 266 27.54 -1.85 8.64
N VAL A 267 26.58 -2.78 8.47
CA VAL A 267 26.79 -3.91 7.56
C VAL A 267 26.87 -3.37 6.13
N THR A 268 27.97 -3.63 5.43
CA THR A 268 28.18 -3.14 4.06
C THR A 268 28.11 -4.28 3.06
N LEU A 269 27.20 -4.18 2.10
CA LEU A 269 27.12 -5.01 0.91
C LEU A 269 27.68 -4.22 -0.28
N ASP A 270 28.84 -4.64 -0.76
CA ASP A 270 29.55 -4.10 -1.92
C ASP A 270 29.62 -5.09 -3.09
N LYS A 271 28.82 -6.17 -3.01
CA LYS A 271 28.76 -7.24 -4.01
C LYS A 271 27.49 -7.17 -4.82
N SER A 272 27.61 -7.50 -6.11
CA SER A 272 26.50 -7.49 -7.05
C SER A 272 26.00 -8.90 -7.37
N GLY A 273 24.70 -9.00 -7.61
CA GLY A 273 24.13 -10.08 -8.40
C GLY A 273 24.30 -9.84 -9.91
N THR A 274 23.51 -10.57 -10.68
CA THR A 274 23.28 -10.31 -12.11
C THR A 274 21.80 -10.38 -12.40
N ALA A 275 21.35 -9.89 -13.57
CA ALA A 275 19.96 -9.99 -13.98
C ALA A 275 19.41 -11.44 -13.95
N ALA A 276 20.25 -12.45 -14.23
CA ALA A 276 19.85 -13.85 -14.22
C ALA A 276 19.99 -14.52 -12.83
N GLN A 277 20.81 -13.94 -11.94
CA GLN A 277 21.18 -14.49 -10.64
C GLN A 277 21.33 -13.33 -9.65
N PRO A 278 20.21 -12.74 -9.18
CA PRO A 278 20.25 -11.66 -8.19
C PRO A 278 20.85 -12.15 -6.88
N LEU A 279 21.45 -11.24 -6.12
CA LEU A 279 21.88 -11.49 -4.74
C LEU A 279 20.72 -11.12 -3.82
N ILE A 280 20.26 -12.05 -2.99
CA ILE A 280 19.08 -11.86 -2.13
C ILE A 280 19.51 -11.85 -0.67
N ILE A 281 19.03 -10.88 0.12
CA ILE A 281 19.07 -10.87 1.58
C ILE A 281 17.63 -10.91 2.07
N GLN A 282 17.27 -11.94 2.83
CA GLN A 282 15.89 -12.13 3.27
C GLN A 282 15.78 -12.79 4.63
N ALA A 283 14.64 -12.61 5.31
CA ALA A 283 14.25 -13.52 6.37
C ALA A 283 14.01 -14.93 5.80
N TYR A 284 14.30 -15.95 6.60
CA TYR A 284 13.93 -17.32 6.27
C TYR A 284 12.40 -17.41 6.15
N PRO A 285 11.83 -18.04 5.10
CA PRO A 285 10.38 -18.06 4.90
C PRO A 285 9.59 -18.52 6.12
N GLY A 286 8.71 -17.66 6.62
CA GLY A 286 7.87 -17.92 7.79
C GLY A 286 8.50 -17.55 9.14
N GLU A 287 9.74 -17.06 9.14
CA GLU A 287 10.45 -16.62 10.34
C GLU A 287 10.61 -15.10 10.37
N ALA A 288 10.70 -14.52 11.56
CA ALA A 288 10.92 -13.09 11.77
C ALA A 288 12.39 -12.82 12.09
N ALA A 289 13.11 -12.19 11.15
CA ALA A 289 14.50 -11.77 11.34
C ALA A 289 14.57 -10.25 11.54
N VAL A 290 15.18 -9.83 12.65
CA VAL A 290 15.30 -8.42 13.03
C VAL A 290 16.76 -7.98 12.98
N LEU A 291 17.07 -6.97 12.17
CA LEU A 291 18.35 -6.26 12.20
C LEU A 291 18.22 -5.07 13.17
N ASP A 292 18.91 -5.13 14.30
CA ASP A 292 18.78 -4.16 15.39
C ASP A 292 20.04 -3.30 15.54
N GLY A 293 19.87 -1.99 15.41
CA GLY A 293 20.92 -0.99 15.53
C GLY A 293 21.32 -0.63 16.97
N GLY A 294 20.65 -1.20 17.99
CA GLY A 294 21.10 -1.08 19.39
C GLY A 294 20.64 0.17 20.15
N ASN A 295 19.61 0.86 19.64
CA ASN A 295 18.87 1.93 20.34
C ASN A 295 19.59 3.29 20.46
N ASN A 296 20.19 3.73 19.35
CA ASN A 296 20.92 5.00 19.23
C ASN A 296 20.03 6.23 18.94
N THR A 297 18.72 6.17 19.19
CA THR A 297 17.76 7.20 18.74
C THR A 297 17.82 8.52 19.53
N SER A 298 18.57 8.58 20.64
CA SER A 298 18.69 9.78 21.49
C SER A 298 19.84 10.71 21.09
N SER A 299 20.75 10.28 20.22
CA SER A 299 21.76 11.12 19.60
C SER A 299 22.18 10.48 18.27
N CYS A 300 21.60 10.94 17.17
CA CYS A 300 21.87 10.35 15.86
C CYS A 300 23.37 10.33 15.54
N THR A 301 23.79 9.20 14.96
CA THR A 301 25.16 8.93 14.51
C THR A 301 25.15 8.71 13.00
N THR A 302 26.28 8.27 12.44
CA THR A 302 26.36 7.84 11.02
C THR A 302 26.21 6.32 10.88
N ASP A 303 25.76 5.65 11.95
CA ASP A 303 25.70 4.20 12.03
C ASP A 303 24.41 3.68 11.40
N ASN A 304 24.47 3.45 10.09
CA ASN A 304 23.39 2.84 9.33
C ASN A 304 23.24 1.36 9.69
N ILE A 305 22.08 0.75 9.48
CA ILE A 305 21.92 -0.71 9.66
C ILE A 305 22.55 -1.46 8.48
N LEU A 306 22.11 -1.14 7.26
CA LEU A 306 22.57 -1.79 6.02
C LEU A 306 22.98 -0.73 4.98
N ASN A 307 24.20 -0.86 4.48
CA ASN A 307 24.76 -0.04 3.40
C ASN A 307 24.92 -0.90 2.14
N VAL A 308 24.19 -0.59 1.07
CA VAL A 308 24.37 -1.18 -0.25
C VAL A 308 25.11 -0.17 -1.11
N THR A 309 26.37 -0.46 -1.43
CA THR A 309 27.28 0.53 -2.02
C THR A 309 27.94 -0.01 -3.27
N ASN A 310 27.84 0.73 -4.38
CA ASN A 310 28.39 0.34 -5.69
C ASN A 310 27.99 -1.07 -6.14
N ALA A 311 26.80 -1.52 -5.74
CA ALA A 311 26.27 -2.85 -6.00
C ALA A 311 25.06 -2.81 -6.94
N ALA A 312 24.83 -3.91 -7.65
CA ALA A 312 23.70 -4.06 -8.55
C ALA A 312 23.02 -5.43 -8.45
N TYR A 313 21.75 -5.50 -8.87
CA TYR A 313 20.94 -6.73 -8.86
C TYR A 313 20.87 -7.37 -7.47
N VAL A 314 20.44 -6.57 -6.50
CA VAL A 314 20.26 -6.97 -5.10
C VAL A 314 18.80 -6.86 -4.71
N GLU A 315 18.32 -7.84 -3.95
CA GLU A 315 16.99 -7.83 -3.34
C GLU A 315 17.10 -7.92 -1.82
N ILE A 316 16.36 -7.05 -1.12
CA ILE A 316 16.26 -7.00 0.35
C ILE A 316 14.80 -7.22 0.74
N LEU A 317 14.49 -8.37 1.33
CA LEU A 317 13.13 -8.88 1.43
C LEU A 317 12.74 -9.32 2.84
N ASP A 318 11.50 -9.02 3.23
CA ASP A 318 10.84 -9.63 4.40
C ASP A 318 11.59 -9.45 5.74
N LEU A 319 12.35 -8.36 5.93
CA LEU A 319 13.11 -8.08 7.16
C LEU A 319 12.44 -7.02 8.05
N GLU A 320 12.66 -7.11 9.35
CA GLU A 320 12.50 -5.97 10.27
C GLU A 320 13.86 -5.29 10.47
N LEU A 321 13.93 -3.97 10.34
CA LEU A 321 15.11 -3.18 10.68
C LEU A 321 14.71 -2.09 11.67
N ARG A 322 15.43 -2.00 12.78
CA ARG A 322 15.05 -1.03 13.82
C ARG A 322 16.19 -0.43 14.61
N ASN A 323 15.88 0.64 15.33
CA ASN A 323 16.75 1.25 16.34
C ASN A 323 18.09 1.76 15.77
N SER A 324 18.09 2.24 14.53
CA SER A 324 19.29 2.74 13.84
C SER A 324 19.81 4.03 14.46
N GLY A 325 21.14 4.19 14.53
CA GLY A 325 21.78 5.46 14.88
C GLY A 325 21.84 6.43 13.71
N GLY A 326 21.95 5.91 12.48
CA GLY A 326 21.86 6.67 11.23
C GLY A 326 20.60 6.27 10.45
N GLN A 327 20.80 5.75 9.23
CA GLN A 327 19.75 5.32 8.31
C GLN A 327 19.40 3.83 8.46
N GLY A 328 18.24 3.43 7.94
CA GLY A 328 17.86 2.02 7.88
C GLY A 328 18.63 1.28 6.77
N ILE A 329 18.22 1.51 5.52
CA ILE A 329 18.86 0.97 4.31
C ILE A 329 19.37 2.13 3.47
N GLN A 330 20.69 2.30 3.43
CA GLN A 330 21.36 3.26 2.54
C GLN A 330 21.70 2.58 1.22
N LEU A 331 21.29 3.21 0.12
CA LEU A 331 21.68 2.89 -1.24
C LEU A 331 22.66 3.96 -1.73
N LEU A 332 23.87 3.57 -2.14
CA LEU A 332 24.87 4.50 -2.65
C LEU A 332 25.44 4.00 -3.97
N ASN A 333 25.20 4.76 -5.05
CA ASN A 333 25.64 4.44 -6.40
C ASN A 333 25.21 3.04 -6.86
N THR A 334 23.96 2.69 -6.62
CA THR A 334 23.44 1.35 -6.89
C THR A 334 22.73 1.23 -8.22
N ALA A 335 22.45 0.01 -8.69
CA ALA A 335 21.57 -0.19 -9.83
C ALA A 335 20.76 -1.49 -9.78
N ASN A 336 19.51 -1.50 -10.23
CA ASN A 336 18.64 -2.69 -10.20
C ASN A 336 18.51 -3.27 -8.78
N ILE A 337 18.07 -2.43 -7.84
CA ILE A 337 17.87 -2.81 -6.44
C ILE A 337 16.38 -2.94 -6.18
N THR A 338 16.00 -3.99 -5.45
CA THR A 338 14.65 -4.09 -4.88
C THR A 338 14.70 -4.13 -3.36
N VAL A 339 13.91 -3.27 -2.72
CA VAL A 339 13.64 -3.30 -1.28
C VAL A 339 12.14 -3.55 -1.11
N ARG A 340 11.77 -4.73 -0.60
CA ARG A 340 10.38 -5.18 -0.60
C ARG A 340 9.94 -5.85 0.70
N ASN A 341 8.70 -5.59 1.14
CA ASN A 341 8.06 -6.24 2.28
C ASN A 341 8.85 -6.09 3.60
N ASN A 342 9.63 -5.03 3.76
CA ASN A 342 10.39 -4.78 4.97
C ASN A 342 9.60 -3.87 5.92
N ARG A 343 9.91 -3.99 7.21
CA ARG A 343 9.40 -3.11 8.27
C ARG A 343 10.57 -2.33 8.85
N LEU A 344 10.60 -1.01 8.66
CA LEU A 344 11.69 -0.16 9.15
C LEU A 344 11.17 0.85 10.15
N HIS A 345 11.71 0.84 11.36
CA HIS A 345 11.19 1.71 12.40
C HIS A 345 12.15 2.09 13.51
N HIS A 346 11.86 3.18 14.20
CA HIS A 346 12.78 3.80 15.16
C HIS A 346 14.15 4.06 14.52
N ILE A 347 14.15 4.75 13.39
CA ILE A 347 15.35 5.11 12.63
C ILE A 347 15.69 6.57 12.93
N CYS A 348 16.96 6.89 13.18
CA CYS A 348 17.35 8.26 13.51
C CYS A 348 17.24 9.20 12.32
N GLN A 349 17.59 8.72 11.12
CA GLN A 349 17.58 9.48 9.88
C GLN A 349 16.62 8.84 8.87
N ARG A 350 16.92 8.93 7.56
CA ARG A 350 16.15 8.28 6.49
C ARG A 350 15.98 6.77 6.72
N GLY A 351 14.77 6.27 6.48
CA GLY A 351 14.46 4.84 6.54
C GLY A 351 15.09 4.07 5.39
N ILE A 352 14.65 4.34 4.15
CA ILE A 352 15.10 3.63 2.93
C ILE A 352 15.53 4.64 1.87
N GLY A 353 16.66 4.38 1.21
CA GLY A 353 16.94 4.94 -0.12
C GLY A 353 18.32 5.57 -0.23
N GLY A 354 18.45 6.61 -1.05
CA GLY A 354 19.71 7.18 -1.50
C GLY A 354 19.84 7.15 -3.03
N SER A 355 21.03 6.82 -3.56
CA SER A 355 21.31 6.94 -5.00
C SER A 355 21.34 5.62 -5.77
N GLY A 356 20.71 5.63 -6.94
CA GLY A 356 20.81 4.52 -7.89
C GLY A 356 19.89 4.60 -9.10
N ASP A 357 20.12 3.70 -10.05
CA ASP A 357 19.34 3.54 -11.27
C ASP A 357 18.49 2.26 -11.23
N ASN A 358 17.24 2.31 -11.70
CA ASN A 358 16.29 1.17 -11.66
C ASN A 358 16.07 0.67 -10.22
N LEU A 359 15.59 1.55 -9.35
CA LEU A 359 15.30 1.23 -7.96
C LEU A 359 13.82 0.88 -7.80
N THR A 360 13.50 -0.20 -7.08
CA THR A 360 12.14 -0.56 -6.70
C THR A 360 12.03 -0.64 -5.19
N ILE A 361 11.25 0.25 -4.59
CA ILE A 361 10.96 0.27 -3.15
C ILE A 361 9.46 0.04 -3.01
N GLU A 362 9.08 -1.17 -2.60
CA GLU A 362 7.67 -1.55 -2.62
C GLU A 362 7.21 -2.31 -1.40
N ASN A 363 5.95 -2.11 -1.00
CA ASN A 363 5.30 -2.91 0.04
C ASN A 363 6.01 -2.84 1.40
N ASN A 364 6.80 -1.79 1.66
CA ASN A 364 7.47 -1.62 2.93
C ASN A 364 6.58 -0.81 3.89
N GLU A 365 6.73 -1.06 5.18
CA GLU A 365 6.19 -0.24 6.25
C GLU A 365 7.33 0.58 6.87
N VAL A 366 7.22 1.90 6.91
CA VAL A 366 8.23 2.81 7.46
C VAL A 366 7.59 3.77 8.45
N TRP A 367 8.02 3.74 9.71
CA TRP A 367 7.46 4.61 10.74
C TRP A 367 8.44 4.95 11.85
N GLN A 368 8.20 6.04 12.59
CA GLN A 368 9.13 6.51 13.63
C GLN A 368 10.57 6.66 13.09
N ALA A 369 10.70 7.10 11.83
CA ALA A 369 11.97 7.41 11.21
C ALA A 369 12.21 8.93 11.21
N VAL A 370 13.45 9.32 10.94
CA VAL A 370 13.91 10.72 11.00
C VAL A 370 13.79 11.31 12.41
N GLN A 371 14.00 10.47 13.43
CA GLN A 371 13.91 10.90 14.84
C GLN A 371 14.90 12.03 15.21
N GLU A 372 15.91 12.32 14.38
CA GLU A 372 16.75 13.51 14.51
C GLU A 372 15.94 14.82 14.63
N ASN A 373 14.75 14.85 14.04
CA ASN A 373 13.83 15.99 14.08
C ASN A 373 12.81 15.95 15.23
N THR A 374 12.84 14.93 16.08
CA THR A 374 11.92 14.79 17.22
C THR A 374 11.98 16.02 18.13
N ASN A 375 10.81 16.49 18.58
CA ASN A 375 10.68 17.70 19.40
C ASN A 375 11.41 18.91 18.78
N GLU A 376 11.42 19.00 17.46
CA GLU A 376 11.91 20.19 16.75
C GLU A 376 13.42 20.44 16.92
N ALA A 377 14.17 19.40 17.30
CA ALA A 377 15.58 19.50 17.69
C ALA A 377 16.48 20.13 16.61
N LEU A 378 16.12 20.02 15.33
CA LEU A 378 16.89 20.56 14.21
C LEU A 378 16.18 21.67 13.40
N LEU A 379 15.10 22.26 13.93
CA LEU A 379 14.37 23.36 13.27
C LEU A 379 15.28 24.52 12.80
N SER A 380 16.40 24.76 13.49
CA SER A 380 17.30 25.89 13.24
C SER A 380 18.50 25.59 12.33
N ILE A 381 18.78 24.31 12.04
CA ILE A 381 19.95 23.90 11.26
C ILE A 381 19.61 23.33 9.88
N GLY A 382 18.34 23.00 9.61
CA GLY A 382 17.90 22.36 8.37
C GLY A 382 18.25 20.87 8.33
N GLY A 383 17.58 20.12 7.45
CA GLY A 383 17.67 18.66 7.35
C GLY A 383 16.30 17.99 7.50
N TRP A 384 15.57 17.88 6.40
CA TRP A 384 14.24 17.24 6.38
C TRP A 384 14.34 15.91 5.65
N SER A 385 15.12 14.97 6.21
CA SER A 385 15.22 13.63 5.62
C SER A 385 13.83 13.01 5.46
N PRO A 386 13.59 12.21 4.41
CA PRO A 386 12.34 11.48 4.23
C PRO A 386 12.41 10.10 4.88
N GLY A 387 11.26 9.47 5.13
CA GLY A 387 11.18 8.05 5.45
C GLY A 387 11.70 7.18 4.30
N ILE A 388 11.25 7.48 3.08
CA ILE A 388 11.74 6.86 1.85
C ILE A 388 12.17 7.96 0.90
N GLY A 389 13.39 7.93 0.36
CA GLY A 389 13.72 8.88 -0.69
C GLY A 389 14.99 8.65 -1.48
N THR A 390 15.11 9.41 -2.56
CA THR A 390 16.23 9.31 -3.50
C THR A 390 17.23 10.43 -3.32
N GLU A 391 18.46 10.22 -3.79
CA GLU A 391 19.51 11.23 -3.84
C GLU A 391 20.29 11.15 -5.16
N ARG A 392 21.21 12.09 -5.37
CA ARG A 392 22.18 12.01 -6.47
C ARG A 392 23.24 10.95 -6.22
N HIS A 393 23.71 10.37 -7.30
CA HIS A 393 24.96 9.62 -7.31
C HIS A 393 26.12 10.51 -6.85
N SER A 394 27.21 9.88 -6.38
CA SER A 394 28.41 10.60 -5.92
C SER A 394 29.10 11.40 -7.03
N ASN A 395 28.80 11.09 -8.31
CA ASN A 395 29.25 11.87 -9.46
C ASN A 395 28.27 12.99 -9.85
N ASN A 396 27.31 13.31 -8.96
CA ASN A 396 26.26 14.30 -9.15
C ASN A 396 25.23 13.95 -10.23
N ALA A 397 25.20 12.74 -10.79
CA ALA A 397 24.10 12.36 -11.68
C ALA A 397 22.80 12.16 -10.89
N PRO A 398 21.63 12.52 -11.46
CA PRO A 398 20.35 12.17 -10.86
C PRO A 398 20.15 10.65 -10.85
N SER A 399 19.43 10.15 -9.84
CA SER A 399 18.92 8.76 -9.85
C SER A 399 17.90 8.59 -10.96
N LYS A 400 17.83 7.41 -11.59
CA LYS A 400 16.92 7.17 -12.73
C LYS A 400 16.01 5.97 -12.52
N ASN A 401 14.83 6.04 -13.14
CA ASN A 401 13.87 4.94 -13.20
C ASN A 401 13.55 4.38 -11.81
N VAL A 402 13.07 5.24 -10.92
CA VAL A 402 12.76 4.88 -9.54
C VAL A 402 11.27 4.55 -9.42
N VAL A 403 10.93 3.44 -8.78
CA VAL A 403 9.55 3.05 -8.46
C VAL A 403 9.40 2.95 -6.95
N ILE A 404 8.52 3.76 -6.38
CA ILE A 404 8.14 3.74 -4.96
C ILE A 404 6.65 3.43 -4.89
N ARG A 405 6.27 2.19 -4.58
CA ARG A 405 4.86 1.79 -4.66
C ARG A 405 4.33 0.96 -3.50
N ASN A 406 3.06 1.12 -3.18
CA ASN A 406 2.36 0.33 -2.16
C ASN A 406 3.05 0.31 -0.79
N ASN A 407 3.84 1.34 -0.47
CA ASN A 407 4.45 1.47 0.84
C ASN A 407 3.46 2.12 1.80
N TYR A 408 3.59 1.77 3.08
CA TYR A 408 2.86 2.39 4.18
C TYR A 408 3.84 3.21 5.01
N VAL A 409 3.73 4.54 4.94
CA VAL A 409 4.66 5.47 5.59
C VAL A 409 3.88 6.33 6.57
N HIS A 410 4.18 6.24 7.86
CA HIS A 410 3.40 6.92 8.88
C HIS A 410 4.21 7.30 10.11
N ASP A 411 3.65 8.17 10.97
CA ASP A 411 4.28 8.54 12.24
C ASP A 411 5.73 9.02 12.07
N MET A 412 5.94 9.95 11.15
CA MET A 412 7.26 10.37 10.70
C MET A 412 7.67 11.69 11.32
N TRP A 413 8.91 11.76 11.83
CA TRP A 413 9.51 13.01 12.30
C TRP A 413 10.18 13.83 11.19
N GLY A 414 10.10 13.35 9.95
CA GLY A 414 10.56 14.04 8.75
C GLY A 414 9.48 14.03 7.66
N GLU A 415 9.92 14.04 6.41
CA GLU A 415 9.01 13.86 5.28
C GLU A 415 8.62 12.39 5.11
N GLY A 416 7.50 12.13 4.43
CA GLY A 416 7.08 10.77 4.14
C GLY A 416 7.93 10.13 3.04
N ILE A 417 7.59 10.46 1.80
CA ILE A 417 8.28 9.98 0.59
C ILE A 417 8.84 11.18 -0.17
N GLU A 418 10.12 11.14 -0.51
CA GLU A 418 10.77 12.20 -1.30
C GLU A 418 11.43 11.64 -2.56
N VAL A 419 11.12 12.22 -3.71
CA VAL A 419 11.85 12.00 -4.96
C VAL A 419 12.72 13.22 -5.23
N GLN A 420 13.89 13.23 -4.58
CA GLN A 420 14.88 14.28 -4.75
C GLN A 420 15.86 13.92 -5.87
N SER A 421 16.14 14.89 -6.76
CA SER A 421 17.17 14.78 -7.79
C SER A 421 17.07 13.51 -8.65
N ALA A 422 15.88 13.21 -9.17
CA ALA A 422 15.65 12.06 -10.04
C ALA A 422 15.24 12.43 -11.47
N ASP A 423 15.41 11.49 -12.39
CA ASP A 423 14.92 11.56 -13.78
C ASP A 423 14.19 10.26 -14.13
N GLY A 424 12.86 10.33 -14.18
CA GLY A 424 12.03 9.14 -14.31
C GLY A 424 11.74 8.52 -12.94
N ALA A 425 10.58 8.86 -12.35
CA ALA A 425 10.11 8.20 -11.14
C ALA A 425 8.59 7.94 -11.18
N VAL A 426 8.16 6.85 -10.55
CA VAL A 426 6.75 6.53 -10.33
C VAL A 426 6.54 6.32 -8.84
N VAL A 427 5.69 7.15 -8.23
CA VAL A 427 5.26 7.01 -6.84
C VAL A 427 3.77 6.66 -6.86
N SER A 428 3.42 5.42 -6.53
CA SER A 428 2.05 4.95 -6.76
C SER A 428 1.47 4.03 -5.69
N GLY A 429 0.19 4.19 -5.38
CA GLY A 429 -0.51 3.28 -4.45
C GLY A 429 0.01 3.33 -3.00
N ASN A 430 0.82 4.32 -2.64
CA ASN A 430 1.33 4.46 -1.28
C ASN A 430 0.26 5.07 -0.38
N ILE A 431 0.31 4.71 0.91
CA ILE A 431 -0.43 5.40 1.96
C ILE A 431 0.58 6.15 2.81
N VAL A 432 0.42 7.47 2.91
CA VAL A 432 1.35 8.34 3.64
C VAL A 432 0.60 9.28 4.56
N HIS A 433 0.82 9.20 5.87
CA HIS A 433 0.11 10.05 6.81
C HIS A 433 0.90 10.41 8.05
N ASP A 434 0.44 11.43 8.78
CA ASP A 434 1.02 11.82 10.07
C ASP A 434 2.55 12.00 9.99
N THR A 435 2.96 12.81 9.01
CA THR A 435 4.36 13.15 8.76
C THR A 435 4.66 14.57 9.22
N TYR A 436 5.95 14.93 9.35
CA TYR A 436 6.33 16.19 9.97
C TYR A 436 6.12 17.42 9.09
N SER A 437 6.38 17.30 7.79
CA SER A 437 6.43 18.44 6.87
C SER A 437 5.61 18.22 5.61
N VAL A 438 5.91 17.14 4.87
CA VAL A 438 5.29 16.82 3.58
C VAL A 438 5.09 15.31 3.52
N ASN A 439 3.90 14.87 3.08
CA ASN A 439 3.65 13.46 2.85
C ASN A 439 4.42 12.97 1.61
N ILE A 440 4.24 13.59 0.45
CA ILE A 440 5.03 13.29 -0.76
C ILE A 440 5.71 14.56 -1.28
N TYR A 441 7.04 14.55 -1.33
CA TYR A 441 7.84 15.65 -1.85
C TYR A 441 8.56 15.28 -3.14
N ILE A 442 8.56 16.18 -4.11
CA ILE A 442 9.38 16.05 -5.30
C ILE A 442 10.25 17.29 -5.46
N ASP A 443 11.56 17.09 -5.51
CA ASP A 443 12.51 18.21 -5.54
C ASP A 443 13.58 17.97 -6.60
N ASN A 444 13.88 19.00 -7.38
CA ASN A 444 14.93 18.94 -8.41
C ASN A 444 14.77 17.76 -9.38
N THR A 445 13.53 17.46 -9.80
CA THR A 445 13.20 16.23 -10.53
C THR A 445 12.52 16.46 -11.87
N ARG A 446 12.49 15.45 -12.74
CA ARG A 446 11.72 15.49 -13.99
C ARG A 446 11.21 14.11 -14.41
N ASN A 447 10.19 14.11 -15.27
CA ASN A 447 9.56 12.89 -15.78
C ASN A 447 9.01 12.02 -14.63
N VAL A 448 8.25 12.62 -13.71
CA VAL A 448 7.72 11.95 -12.52
C VAL A 448 6.22 11.75 -12.62
N THR A 449 5.74 10.57 -12.22
CA THR A 449 4.32 10.26 -12.09
C THR A 449 3.99 9.94 -10.64
N LEU A 450 3.04 10.66 -10.06
CA LEU A 450 2.44 10.40 -8.75
C LEU A 450 1.00 9.89 -8.99
N ASP A 451 0.74 8.60 -8.75
CA ASP A 451 -0.51 7.94 -9.18
C ASP A 451 -1.19 7.13 -8.06
N GLY A 452 -2.42 7.50 -7.71
CA GLY A 452 -3.24 6.67 -6.81
C GLY A 452 -2.70 6.59 -5.37
N ASN A 453 -1.99 7.61 -4.88
CA ASN A 453 -1.55 7.65 -3.48
C ASN A 453 -2.67 8.19 -2.58
N LEU A 454 -2.73 7.70 -1.35
CA LEU A 454 -3.64 8.17 -0.30
C LEU A 454 -2.84 8.90 0.77
N MET A 455 -3.19 10.15 1.04
CA MET A 455 -2.51 11.00 2.01
C MET A 455 -3.48 11.63 2.99
N TYR A 456 -3.16 11.60 4.27
CA TYR A 456 -4.00 12.23 5.29
C TYR A 456 -3.22 12.60 6.56
N ALA A 457 -3.89 13.31 7.48
CA ALA A 457 -3.37 13.54 8.83
C ALA A 457 -4.50 13.29 9.86
N LEU A 458 -4.25 12.38 10.79
CA LEU A 458 -5.18 12.00 11.87
C LEU A 458 -4.80 12.65 13.20
N THR A 459 -3.55 13.04 13.37
CA THR A 459 -3.04 13.63 14.60
C THR A 459 -2.17 14.86 14.33
N HIS A 460 -2.09 15.75 15.32
CA HIS A 460 -1.18 16.89 15.33
C HIS A 460 0.17 16.58 16.01
N THR A 461 0.42 15.31 16.37
CA THR A 461 1.64 14.89 17.10
C THR A 461 2.92 15.22 16.34
N TYR A 462 2.90 15.08 15.03
CA TYR A 462 4.07 15.27 14.17
C TYR A 462 4.07 16.63 13.50
N ASP A 463 3.09 17.50 13.75
CA ASP A 463 3.02 18.77 13.04
C ASP A 463 4.24 19.65 13.33
N ARG A 464 4.82 20.21 12.27
CA ARG A 464 5.84 21.25 12.39
C ARG A 464 5.24 22.53 12.98
N SER A 465 5.80 23.02 14.09
CA SER A 465 5.29 24.22 14.78
C SER A 465 5.31 25.49 13.93
N THR A 466 6.18 25.57 12.91
CA THR A 466 6.39 26.79 12.13
C THR A 466 5.27 27.10 11.12
N HIS A 467 4.37 26.14 10.84
CA HIS A 467 3.32 26.34 9.85
C HIS A 467 1.90 26.32 10.46
N GLY A 468 1.72 25.75 11.66
CA GLY A 468 0.44 25.79 12.40
C GLY A 468 -0.67 24.91 11.82
N TYR A 469 -0.33 23.97 10.94
CA TYR A 469 -1.22 22.98 10.34
C TYR A 469 -0.45 21.68 10.02
N PRO A 470 -1.16 20.56 9.74
CA PRO A 470 -0.53 19.28 9.41
C PRO A 470 0.33 19.30 8.15
N ALA A 471 1.09 18.22 7.93
CA ALA A 471 1.93 18.06 6.75
C ALA A 471 1.18 18.31 5.43
N GLN A 472 1.92 18.84 4.46
CA GLN A 472 1.41 19.04 3.10
C GLN A 472 1.07 17.69 2.44
N GLY A 473 0.12 17.67 1.51
CA GLY A 473 -0.17 16.49 0.69
C GLY A 473 0.98 16.18 -0.26
N ILE A 474 1.01 16.87 -1.39
CA ILE A 474 2.11 16.83 -2.35
C ILE A 474 2.77 18.20 -2.40
N SER A 475 4.08 18.25 -2.20
CA SER A 475 4.87 19.47 -2.45
C SER A 475 5.84 19.25 -3.59
N MET A 476 6.19 20.33 -4.27
CA MET A 476 7.14 20.35 -5.38
C MET A 476 8.08 21.53 -5.23
N ALA A 477 9.36 21.38 -5.56
CA ALA A 477 10.31 22.49 -5.55
C ALA A 477 11.50 22.25 -6.49
N ASN A 478 12.34 23.29 -6.58
CA ASN A 478 13.73 23.16 -7.02
C ASN A 478 14.62 23.84 -5.97
N GLU A 479 14.82 23.19 -4.84
CA GLU A 479 15.60 23.76 -3.73
C GLU A 479 17.10 23.84 -4.04
N SER A 480 17.76 24.83 -3.45
CA SER A 480 19.18 25.08 -3.64
C SER A 480 20.01 23.96 -3.04
N ILE A 481 20.67 23.17 -3.89
CA ILE A 481 21.58 22.11 -3.49
C ILE A 481 23.02 22.50 -3.85
N SER A 482 23.89 22.58 -2.84
CA SER A 482 25.20 23.26 -2.87
C SER A 482 26.23 22.72 -3.89
N ALA A 483 25.93 21.64 -4.60
CA ALA A 483 26.89 20.89 -5.41
C ALA A 483 26.65 20.89 -6.93
N VAL A 484 25.53 21.40 -7.45
CA VAL A 484 25.09 21.10 -8.84
C VAL A 484 24.19 22.15 -9.49
N SER A 485 24.11 22.10 -10.83
CA SER A 485 23.01 22.74 -11.58
C SER A 485 21.71 21.99 -11.30
N ASN A 486 20.79 22.67 -10.62
CA ASN A 486 19.44 22.18 -10.33
C ASN A 486 18.72 21.71 -11.60
N THR A 487 18.03 20.58 -11.49
CA THR A 487 17.19 20.05 -12.57
C THR A 487 15.85 20.79 -12.49
N PRO A 488 15.36 21.40 -13.58
CA PRO A 488 14.03 22.01 -13.56
C PRO A 488 12.96 20.96 -13.29
N LEU A 489 11.99 21.31 -12.46
CA LEU A 489 10.74 20.58 -12.31
C LEU A 489 9.97 20.57 -13.63
N GLN A 490 9.96 19.44 -14.32
CA GLN A 490 9.29 19.34 -15.62
C GLN A 490 8.73 17.95 -15.91
N ASN A 491 7.68 17.90 -16.74
CA ASN A 491 6.98 16.67 -17.12
C ASN A 491 6.52 15.87 -15.88
N ILE A 492 5.66 16.49 -15.08
CA ILE A 492 5.13 15.88 -13.86
C ILE A 492 3.66 15.53 -14.07
N ILE A 493 3.29 14.29 -13.76
CA ILE A 493 1.90 13.81 -13.81
C ILE A 493 1.47 13.48 -12.39
N ILE A 494 0.46 14.19 -11.88
CA ILE A 494 -0.13 13.97 -10.57
C ILE A 494 -1.57 13.55 -10.80
N ARG A 495 -1.84 12.25 -10.68
CA ARG A 495 -3.16 11.70 -11.02
C ARG A 495 -3.74 10.73 -10.01
N ASN A 496 -5.07 10.66 -9.96
CA ASN A 496 -5.81 9.72 -9.12
C ASN A 496 -5.46 9.80 -7.61
N ASN A 497 -4.76 10.83 -7.13
CA ASN A 497 -4.37 10.88 -5.72
C ASN A 497 -5.54 11.39 -4.86
N ILE A 498 -5.57 10.94 -3.61
CA ILE A 498 -6.57 11.35 -2.62
C ILE A 498 -5.84 11.98 -1.44
N MET A 499 -6.23 13.19 -1.08
CA MET A 499 -5.66 13.97 0.02
C MET A 499 -6.78 14.47 0.93
N SER A 500 -6.69 14.21 2.23
CA SER A 500 -7.66 14.67 3.21
C SER A 500 -7.03 15.08 4.53
N GLY A 501 -7.38 16.26 5.05
CA GLY A 501 -6.84 16.74 6.33
C GLY A 501 -5.40 17.28 6.27
N THR A 502 -4.84 17.48 5.07
CA THR A 502 -3.45 17.93 4.89
C THR A 502 -3.32 19.45 5.00
N GLY A 503 -2.12 19.97 5.26
CA GLY A 503 -1.87 21.41 5.31
C GLY A 503 -2.30 22.13 4.02
N ARG A 504 -1.77 21.66 2.89
CA ARG A 504 -2.15 22.00 1.50
C ARG A 504 -2.40 20.71 0.75
N GLY A 505 -3.14 20.78 -0.35
CA GLY A 505 -3.28 19.67 -1.29
C GLY A 505 -2.01 19.47 -2.11
N ILE A 506 -1.95 20.10 -3.28
CA ILE A 506 -0.75 20.10 -4.14
C ILE A 506 -0.12 21.49 -4.10
N SER A 507 1.19 21.55 -3.85
CA SER A 507 1.89 22.83 -3.76
C SER A 507 3.23 22.89 -4.49
N TYR A 508 3.58 24.10 -4.97
CA TYR A 508 4.93 24.41 -5.45
C TYR A 508 5.58 25.46 -4.56
N PHE A 509 6.73 25.15 -3.98
CA PHE A 509 7.57 26.08 -3.21
C PHE A 509 8.70 26.64 -4.07
N HIS A 510 8.84 27.97 -4.08
CA HIS A 510 9.91 28.66 -4.79
C HIS A 510 11.02 29.02 -3.81
N ASP A 511 12.09 28.21 -3.78
CA ASP A 511 13.27 28.51 -2.97
C ASP A 511 14.12 29.60 -3.62
N MET A 512 13.94 30.84 -3.17
CA MET A 512 14.68 32.01 -3.67
C MET A 512 16.20 31.94 -3.40
N SER A 513 16.67 31.00 -2.58
CA SER A 513 18.11 30.77 -2.39
C SER A 513 18.76 30.02 -3.56
N ASN A 514 17.95 29.43 -4.45
CA ASN A 514 18.40 28.84 -5.71
C ASN A 514 18.35 29.90 -6.84
N PRO A 515 19.50 30.45 -7.28
CA PRO A 515 19.55 31.50 -8.30
C PRO A 515 19.44 30.96 -9.74
N ASN A 516 19.25 29.65 -9.93
CA ASN A 516 19.20 29.06 -11.25
C ASN A 516 17.96 29.55 -12.01
N PRO A 517 18.07 30.05 -13.26
CA PRO A 517 16.92 30.44 -14.06
C PRO A 517 15.87 29.32 -14.25
N ASN A 518 16.27 28.07 -14.08
CA ASN A 518 15.41 26.88 -14.11
C ASN A 518 14.74 26.55 -12.77
N ASN A 519 14.83 27.42 -11.76
CA ASN A 519 14.02 27.37 -10.54
C ASN A 519 12.56 27.72 -10.84
N THR A 520 11.91 26.83 -11.59
CA THR A 520 10.57 26.99 -12.13
C THR A 520 9.94 25.63 -12.38
N TYR A 521 8.68 25.62 -12.76
CA TYR A 521 7.92 24.41 -13.05
C TYR A 521 7.21 24.52 -14.39
N ARG A 522 7.21 23.43 -15.15
CA ARG A 522 6.53 23.37 -16.46
C ARG A 522 6.04 21.98 -16.81
N ASP A 523 5.06 21.92 -17.71
CA ASP A 523 4.51 20.66 -18.21
C ASP A 523 3.99 19.78 -17.05
N ILE A 524 3.13 20.36 -16.22
CA ILE A 524 2.56 19.73 -15.02
C ILE A 524 1.10 19.37 -15.29
N TYR A 525 0.72 18.11 -15.03
CA TYR A 525 -0.63 17.59 -15.26
C TYR A 525 -1.23 17.15 -13.93
N ILE A 526 -2.24 17.86 -13.45
CA ILE A 526 -2.98 17.56 -12.21
C ILE A 526 -4.35 17.03 -12.60
N LEU A 527 -4.52 15.71 -12.58
CA LEU A 527 -5.64 15.01 -13.22
C LEU A 527 -6.36 14.06 -12.27
N HIS A 528 -7.70 14.11 -12.20
CA HIS A 528 -8.46 13.08 -11.47
C HIS A 528 -8.12 12.92 -9.97
N ASN A 529 -7.62 13.97 -9.31
CA ASN A 529 -7.35 13.93 -7.87
C ASN A 529 -8.59 14.31 -7.06
N VAL A 530 -8.62 13.90 -5.78
CA VAL A 530 -9.61 14.34 -4.79
C VAL A 530 -8.87 14.99 -3.64
N ILE A 531 -9.14 16.27 -3.38
CA ILE A 531 -8.46 17.06 -2.33
C ILE A 531 -9.51 17.70 -1.44
N LYS A 532 -9.58 17.27 -0.19
CA LYS A 532 -10.60 17.67 0.78
C LYS A 532 -9.98 18.06 2.13
N ASP A 533 -10.66 18.91 2.90
CA ASP A 533 -10.29 19.24 4.29
C ASP A 533 -8.86 19.77 4.43
N THR A 534 -8.36 20.52 3.45
CA THR A 534 -7.03 21.14 3.56
C THR A 534 -7.08 22.36 4.47
N TYR A 535 -5.96 22.74 5.11
CA TYR A 535 -5.95 23.90 6.02
C TYR A 535 -5.70 25.24 5.30
N ASP A 536 -4.92 25.23 4.22
CA ASP A 536 -4.46 26.44 3.52
C ASP A 536 -5.06 26.60 2.11
N ALA A 537 -4.90 25.61 1.24
CA ALA A 537 -5.50 25.57 -0.10
C ALA A 537 -5.44 24.16 -0.71
N SER A 538 -6.40 23.85 -1.59
CA SER A 538 -6.34 22.64 -2.42
C SER A 538 -5.16 22.69 -3.39
N LEU A 539 -4.94 23.83 -4.04
CA LEU A 539 -3.74 24.07 -4.87
C LEU A 539 -3.04 25.36 -4.44
N ARG A 540 -1.73 25.30 -4.25
CA ARG A 540 -0.91 26.47 -3.92
C ARG A 540 0.34 26.55 -4.78
N ALA A 541 0.67 27.73 -5.28
CA ALA A 541 1.96 27.95 -5.93
C ALA A 541 2.52 29.31 -5.51
N PHE A 542 3.74 29.30 -4.97
CA PHE A 542 4.47 30.53 -4.69
C PHE A 542 4.87 31.22 -6.00
N SER A 543 5.03 32.55 -5.97
CA SER A 543 5.42 33.34 -7.15
C SER A 543 6.83 32.97 -7.61
N VAL A 544 6.96 32.69 -8.90
CA VAL A 544 8.25 32.68 -9.60
C VAL A 544 8.49 34.07 -10.18
N GLU A 545 9.41 34.79 -9.54
CA GLU A 545 9.66 36.22 -9.73
C GLU A 545 10.58 36.46 -10.95
N THR A 546 10.00 36.44 -12.15
CA THR A 546 10.72 36.54 -13.44
C THR A 546 11.61 37.78 -13.58
N GLU A 547 11.31 38.84 -12.84
CA GLU A 547 12.13 40.05 -12.74
C GLU A 547 13.55 39.80 -12.20
N PHE A 548 13.77 38.69 -11.49
CA PHE A 548 15.08 38.25 -11.01
C PHE A 548 15.79 37.26 -11.96
N GLY A 549 15.26 37.06 -13.17
CA GLY A 549 15.88 36.24 -14.21
C GLY A 549 15.43 34.78 -14.26
N TYR A 550 14.43 34.40 -13.46
CA TYR A 550 13.80 33.09 -13.53
C TYR A 550 12.94 32.94 -14.77
N LEU A 551 12.91 31.74 -15.34
CA LEU A 551 11.99 31.41 -16.41
C LEU A 551 10.56 31.32 -15.86
N ALA A 552 9.61 31.93 -16.56
CA ALA A 552 8.21 31.86 -16.18
C ALA A 552 7.72 30.40 -16.16
N PRO A 553 6.89 30.01 -15.17
CA PRO A 553 6.18 28.75 -15.22
C PRO A 553 5.32 28.65 -16.48
N SER A 554 5.10 27.43 -16.98
CA SER A 554 4.33 27.25 -18.21
C SER A 554 3.67 25.87 -18.33
N ASN A 555 2.53 25.81 -19.00
CA ASN A 555 1.82 24.57 -19.32
C ASN A 555 1.46 23.72 -18.08
N ILE A 556 0.71 24.32 -17.15
CA ILE A 556 0.12 23.61 -16.01
C ILE A 556 -1.35 23.34 -16.29
N ILE A 557 -1.71 22.06 -16.36
CA ILE A 557 -3.05 21.60 -16.74
C ILE A 557 -3.73 20.97 -15.54
N VAL A 558 -4.87 21.52 -15.14
CA VAL A 558 -5.69 21.04 -14.01
C VAL A 558 -7.04 20.61 -14.52
N ARG A 559 -7.31 19.29 -14.57
CA ARG A 559 -8.55 18.75 -15.14
C ARG A 559 -9.12 17.55 -14.39
N ASN A 560 -10.43 17.40 -14.46
CA ASN A 560 -11.14 16.24 -13.91
C ASN A 560 -10.91 16.01 -12.41
N ASN A 561 -10.54 17.02 -11.63
CA ASN A 561 -10.33 16.89 -10.20
C ASN A 561 -11.61 17.21 -9.41
N ILE A 562 -11.69 16.71 -8.17
CA ILE A 562 -12.61 17.19 -7.14
C ILE A 562 -11.78 18.01 -6.14
N LEU A 563 -12.02 19.31 -6.07
CA LEU A 563 -11.21 20.25 -5.28
C LEU A 563 -12.12 21.04 -4.34
N TYR A 564 -12.01 20.78 -3.05
CA TYR A 564 -12.76 21.50 -2.02
C TYR A 564 -12.05 22.79 -1.61
N GLU A 565 -12.80 23.74 -1.04
CA GLU A 565 -12.21 24.84 -0.30
C GLU A 565 -11.47 24.32 0.94
N ALA A 566 -10.37 24.99 1.28
CA ALA A 566 -9.68 24.75 2.54
C ALA A 566 -10.49 25.29 3.74
N VAL A 567 -10.11 24.89 4.95
CA VAL A 567 -10.72 25.33 6.23
C VAL A 567 -10.72 26.86 6.37
N ASN A 568 -9.75 27.55 5.76
CA ASN A 568 -9.67 29.01 5.74
C ASN A 568 -10.58 29.68 4.67
N GLY A 569 -11.38 28.91 3.94
CA GLY A 569 -12.28 29.37 2.88
C GLY A 569 -11.62 29.59 1.52
N ARG A 570 -10.45 28.99 1.26
CA ARG A 570 -9.70 29.17 0.01
C ARG A 570 -9.44 27.86 -0.70
N ALA A 571 -9.92 27.70 -1.94
CA ALA A 571 -9.56 26.54 -2.76
C ALA A 571 -8.22 26.72 -3.50
N LEU A 572 -7.94 27.94 -3.99
CA LEU A 572 -6.75 28.27 -4.78
C LEU A 572 -5.91 29.38 -4.13
N ASN A 573 -4.60 29.17 -4.10
CA ASN A 573 -3.61 30.20 -3.77
C ASN A 573 -2.43 30.11 -4.73
N ILE A 574 -2.67 30.45 -5.99
CA ILE A 574 -1.70 30.27 -7.07
C ILE A 574 -1.16 31.63 -7.52
N ASN A 575 0.10 31.64 -7.92
CA ASN A 575 0.74 32.77 -8.60
C ASN A 575 1.09 32.36 -10.04
N ASN A 576 1.52 33.35 -10.84
CA ASN A 576 1.83 33.15 -12.26
C ASN A 576 0.63 32.54 -13.01
N GLU A 577 -0.59 33.03 -12.74
CA GLU A 577 -1.88 32.44 -13.16
C GLU A 577 -1.97 32.12 -14.65
N THR A 578 -1.34 32.92 -15.52
CA THR A 578 -1.32 32.69 -16.98
C THR A 578 -0.65 31.39 -17.40
N ALA A 579 0.10 30.75 -16.51
CA ALA A 579 0.69 29.43 -16.74
C ALA A 579 -0.29 28.27 -16.52
N TRP A 580 -1.42 28.52 -15.85
CA TRP A 580 -2.39 27.52 -15.40
C TRP A 580 -3.60 27.47 -16.34
N THR A 581 -4.09 26.28 -16.62
CA THR A 581 -5.32 26.06 -17.38
C THR A 581 -6.21 25.08 -16.63
N PHE A 582 -7.40 25.54 -16.27
CA PHE A 582 -8.42 24.74 -15.60
C PHE A 582 -9.49 24.31 -16.60
N SER A 583 -10.08 23.13 -16.43
CA SER A 583 -11.35 22.75 -17.09
C SER A 583 -11.89 21.45 -16.51
N HIS A 584 -13.20 21.23 -16.56
CA HIS A 584 -13.82 19.96 -16.15
C HIS A 584 -13.47 19.55 -14.70
N ASN A 585 -13.27 20.51 -13.80
CA ASN A 585 -13.09 20.24 -12.38
C ASN A 585 -14.42 20.44 -11.65
N ASN A 586 -14.65 19.60 -10.64
CA ASN A 586 -15.73 19.80 -9.69
C ASN A 586 -15.21 20.58 -8.47
N TRP A 587 -15.92 21.64 -8.12
CA TRP A 587 -15.61 22.54 -6.99
C TRP A 587 -16.81 22.59 -6.05
N PRO A 588 -16.94 21.65 -5.09
CA PRO A 588 -18.16 21.50 -4.29
C PRO A 588 -18.61 22.79 -3.60
N ASP A 589 -17.65 23.59 -3.12
CA ASP A 589 -17.91 24.82 -2.36
C ASP A 589 -18.08 26.08 -3.23
N GLY A 590 -17.79 25.99 -4.53
CA GLY A 590 -17.85 27.13 -5.45
C GLY A 590 -16.67 27.16 -6.42
N VAL A 591 -16.90 27.54 -7.67
CA VAL A 591 -15.83 27.64 -8.68
C VAL A 591 -15.06 28.95 -8.44
N PRO A 592 -13.74 28.91 -8.15
CA PRO A 592 -12.91 30.10 -8.03
C PRO A 592 -12.89 30.91 -9.34
N GLU A 593 -12.71 32.24 -9.24
CA GLU A 593 -12.70 33.13 -10.42
C GLU A 593 -11.58 32.74 -11.40
N GLU A 594 -10.40 32.43 -10.88
CA GLU A 594 -9.21 32.02 -11.63
C GLU A 594 -9.39 30.65 -12.32
N ALA A 595 -10.40 29.88 -11.90
CA ALA A 595 -10.74 28.57 -12.45
C ALA A 595 -12.12 28.53 -13.11
N ALA A 596 -12.73 29.70 -13.38
CA ALA A 596 -14.02 29.88 -14.06
C ALA A 596 -13.95 29.58 -15.57
N GLU A 597 -13.20 28.54 -15.93
CA GLU A 597 -13.02 28.02 -17.28
C GLU A 597 -14.17 27.07 -17.68
N PRO A 598 -14.40 26.85 -18.99
CA PRO A 598 -15.49 26.02 -19.49
C PRO A 598 -15.55 24.64 -18.84
N ASN A 599 -16.77 24.21 -18.53
CA ASN A 599 -17.12 22.89 -17.98
C ASN A 599 -16.59 22.58 -16.57
N SER A 600 -15.88 23.49 -15.90
CA SER A 600 -15.76 23.43 -14.43
C SER A 600 -17.11 23.79 -13.80
N PHE A 601 -17.48 23.16 -12.69
CA PHE A 601 -18.78 23.40 -12.06
C PHE A 601 -18.77 23.18 -10.55
N ALA A 602 -19.65 23.91 -9.85
CA ALA A 602 -19.92 23.70 -8.44
C ALA A 602 -21.14 22.81 -8.26
N ALA A 603 -20.94 21.68 -7.58
CA ALA A 603 -21.98 20.74 -7.19
C ALA A 603 -21.42 19.74 -6.18
N GLU A 604 -22.26 19.28 -5.26
CA GLU A 604 -21.90 18.22 -4.32
C GLU A 604 -21.65 16.89 -5.06
N PRO A 605 -20.48 16.25 -4.87
CA PRO A 605 -20.10 15.06 -5.63
C PRO A 605 -20.78 13.78 -5.16
N ASN A 606 -21.44 13.76 -4.00
CA ASN A 606 -22.09 12.57 -3.41
C ASN A 606 -21.13 11.36 -3.31
N LEU A 607 -20.03 11.52 -2.58
CA LEU A 607 -19.06 10.46 -2.29
C LEU A 607 -19.50 9.62 -1.09
N VAL A 608 -19.05 8.37 -0.97
CA VAL A 608 -19.49 7.40 0.05
C VAL A 608 -19.44 7.94 1.48
N ALA A 609 -18.23 8.25 1.97
CA ALA A 609 -17.95 8.74 3.32
C ALA A 609 -16.52 9.32 3.33
N PRO A 610 -16.32 10.52 2.74
CA PRO A 610 -15.00 11.10 2.50
C PRO A 610 -14.45 11.79 3.76
N ASP A 611 -14.38 11.05 4.87
CA ASP A 611 -13.83 11.51 6.14
C ASP A 611 -12.29 11.48 6.12
N VAL A 612 -11.67 12.32 6.95
CA VAL A 612 -10.21 12.31 7.13
C VAL A 612 -9.76 10.94 7.63
N GLY A 613 -8.78 10.34 6.93
CA GLY A 613 -8.28 8.99 7.21
C GLY A 613 -9.17 7.85 6.73
N ALA A 614 -10.26 8.13 6.01
CA ALA A 614 -10.99 7.08 5.32
C ALA A 614 -10.10 6.38 4.30
N THR A 615 -10.37 5.09 4.05
CA THR A 615 -9.77 4.41 2.89
C THR A 615 -10.15 5.12 1.60
N ALA A 616 -9.43 4.86 0.52
CA ALA A 616 -9.72 5.44 -0.79
C ALA A 616 -11.19 5.27 -1.23
N ILE A 617 -11.86 4.18 -0.80
CA ILE A 617 -13.28 3.91 -1.07
C ILE A 617 -14.21 4.98 -0.50
N GLY A 618 -13.86 5.63 0.62
CA GLY A 618 -14.64 6.73 1.18
C GLY A 618 -14.81 7.91 0.22
N PHE A 619 -13.88 8.06 -0.72
CA PHE A 619 -13.86 9.11 -1.74
C PHE A 619 -14.38 8.64 -3.10
N GLN A 620 -14.89 7.41 -3.21
CA GLN A 620 -15.52 6.93 -4.43
C GLN A 620 -16.91 7.58 -4.60
N PRO A 621 -17.29 8.04 -5.81
CA PRO A 621 -18.64 8.57 -6.04
C PRO A 621 -19.69 7.47 -5.91
N MET A 622 -20.79 7.76 -5.22
CA MET A 622 -21.95 6.85 -5.17
C MET A 622 -22.71 6.86 -6.51
N GLU A 623 -23.55 5.83 -6.72
CA GLU A 623 -24.51 5.83 -7.83
C GLU A 623 -25.34 7.13 -7.86
N GLY A 624 -25.52 7.69 -9.07
CA GLY A 624 -26.24 8.96 -9.26
C GLY A 624 -25.40 10.23 -9.01
N SER A 625 -24.12 10.09 -8.67
CA SER A 625 -23.20 11.24 -8.58
C SER A 625 -23.19 12.08 -9.87
N VAL A 626 -23.09 13.40 -9.68
CA VAL A 626 -23.01 14.39 -10.77
C VAL A 626 -21.71 14.30 -11.58
N LEU A 627 -20.72 13.53 -11.11
CA LEU A 627 -19.37 13.44 -11.68
C LEU A 627 -19.28 12.54 -12.90
N PHE A 628 -20.19 11.57 -13.04
CA PHE A 628 -20.14 10.57 -14.12
C PHE A 628 -20.30 11.22 -15.50
N GLY A 629 -19.38 10.90 -16.41
CA GLY A 629 -19.43 11.39 -17.78
C GLY A 629 -19.22 12.89 -17.95
N LYS A 630 -18.67 13.59 -16.94
CA LYS A 630 -18.41 15.04 -16.98
C LYS A 630 -16.96 15.41 -17.23
N GLY A 631 -16.05 14.45 -17.19
CA GLY A 631 -14.64 14.69 -17.45
C GLY A 631 -14.30 14.74 -18.94
N ILE A 632 -13.06 15.10 -19.23
CA ILE A 632 -12.47 15.08 -20.57
C ILE A 632 -11.34 14.04 -20.64
N PRO A 633 -11.25 13.18 -21.68
CA PRO A 633 -10.17 12.19 -21.80
C PRO A 633 -8.78 12.85 -21.79
N GLN A 634 -7.83 12.27 -21.05
CA GLN A 634 -6.43 12.70 -21.01
C GLN A 634 -5.52 11.50 -21.27
N SER A 635 -4.58 11.61 -22.20
CA SER A 635 -3.63 10.52 -22.50
C SER A 635 -2.70 10.22 -21.33
N GLN A 636 -2.51 11.20 -20.43
CA GLN A 636 -1.73 11.09 -19.21
C GLN A 636 -2.50 10.38 -18.07
N ALA A 637 -3.79 10.05 -18.23
CA ALA A 637 -4.61 9.39 -17.21
C ALA A 637 -5.64 8.44 -17.84
N THR A 638 -5.19 7.26 -18.28
CA THR A 638 -6.03 6.24 -18.94
C THR A 638 -6.69 5.26 -17.98
N THR A 639 -6.25 5.21 -16.73
CA THR A 639 -6.79 4.34 -15.67
C THR A 639 -7.17 5.14 -14.43
N ASP A 640 -8.12 4.62 -13.66
CA ASP A 640 -8.55 5.16 -12.38
C ASP A 640 -7.69 4.64 -11.20
N TYR A 641 -8.05 5.02 -9.97
CA TYR A 641 -7.38 4.60 -8.73
C TYR A 641 -7.26 3.09 -8.58
N LYS A 642 -8.24 2.32 -9.10
CA LYS A 642 -8.27 0.85 -9.03
C LYS A 642 -7.58 0.20 -10.23
N GLY A 643 -6.95 0.98 -11.11
CA GLY A 643 -6.36 0.50 -12.35
C GLY A 643 -7.39 0.20 -13.44
N LEU A 644 -8.67 0.55 -13.26
CA LEU A 644 -9.70 0.32 -14.26
C LEU A 644 -9.56 1.34 -15.40
N ALA A 645 -9.78 0.88 -16.63
CA ALA A 645 -9.76 1.77 -17.79
C ALA A 645 -10.82 2.86 -17.68
N ARG A 646 -10.44 4.10 -17.96
CA ARG A 646 -11.35 5.24 -18.02
C ARG A 646 -12.05 5.32 -19.38
N SER A 647 -13.25 5.89 -19.40
CA SER A 647 -13.98 6.18 -20.63
C SER A 647 -13.14 7.05 -21.57
N THR A 648 -13.03 6.63 -22.82
CA THR A 648 -12.25 7.33 -23.85
C THR A 648 -12.97 8.53 -24.44
N THR A 649 -14.21 8.80 -24.03
CA THR A 649 -15.03 9.93 -24.54
C THR A 649 -15.50 10.86 -23.44
N ALA A 650 -15.81 10.33 -22.26
CA ALA A 650 -16.38 11.08 -21.15
C ALA A 650 -16.03 10.37 -19.84
N PRO A 651 -14.79 10.50 -19.34
CA PRO A 651 -14.37 9.90 -18.08
C PRO A 651 -15.08 10.56 -16.88
N THR A 652 -15.08 9.86 -15.75
CA THR A 652 -15.61 10.40 -14.50
C THR A 652 -14.62 11.38 -13.87
N ILE A 653 -15.12 12.51 -13.36
CA ILE A 653 -14.33 13.46 -12.57
C ILE A 653 -13.97 12.82 -11.22
N GLY A 654 -12.73 13.00 -10.77
CA GLY A 654 -12.18 12.40 -9.54
C GLY A 654 -11.45 11.08 -9.76
N ALA A 655 -11.01 10.47 -8.66
CA ALA A 655 -10.05 9.36 -8.67
C ALA A 655 -10.62 8.03 -9.18
N PHE A 656 -11.94 7.86 -9.24
CA PHE A 656 -12.59 6.60 -9.63
C PHE A 656 -13.44 6.77 -10.88
N GLU A 657 -13.46 5.75 -11.73
CA GLU A 657 -14.29 5.77 -12.95
C GLU A 657 -15.73 5.35 -12.68
N ASN A 658 -15.90 4.29 -11.88
CA ASN A 658 -17.18 3.64 -11.67
C ASN A 658 -17.81 4.03 -10.32
N PRO A 659 -19.15 3.98 -10.21
CA PRO A 659 -19.82 4.21 -8.95
C PRO A 659 -19.40 3.20 -7.89
N PHE A 660 -19.37 3.65 -6.64
CA PHE A 660 -19.51 2.75 -5.52
C PHE A 660 -20.94 2.24 -5.51
N ILE A 661 -21.07 0.94 -5.71
CA ILE A 661 -22.32 0.21 -5.50
C ILE A 661 -22.12 -0.49 -4.16
N PRO A 662 -22.89 -0.13 -3.11
CA PRO A 662 -22.85 -0.84 -1.84
C PRO A 662 -23.01 -2.34 -2.10
N GLY A 663 -21.93 -3.09 -1.87
CA GLY A 663 -21.83 -4.50 -2.27
C GLY A 663 -22.71 -5.42 -1.43
N LEU A 664 -23.31 -6.39 -2.11
CA LEU A 664 -23.87 -7.61 -1.58
C LEU A 664 -22.74 -8.44 -0.92
N THR A 665 -22.72 -8.56 0.41
CA THR A 665 -21.84 -9.52 1.08
C THR A 665 -22.36 -10.93 0.83
N LEU A 666 -21.59 -11.74 0.09
CA LEU A 666 -21.89 -13.14 -0.11
C LEU A 666 -21.15 -13.98 0.92
N TYR A 667 -21.91 -14.76 1.69
CA TYR A 667 -21.39 -15.76 2.60
C TYR A 667 -21.33 -17.10 1.85
N MET A 668 -20.15 -17.49 1.40
CA MET A 668 -19.97 -18.79 0.76
C MET A 668 -19.82 -19.85 1.85
N PRO A 669 -20.76 -20.81 1.97
CA PRO A 669 -20.58 -21.95 2.87
C PRO A 669 -19.51 -22.90 2.32
N VAL A 670 -18.89 -23.69 3.21
CA VAL A 670 -17.97 -24.78 2.81
C VAL A 670 -18.68 -25.75 1.83
N LEU A 671 -17.98 -26.15 0.76
CA LEU A 671 -18.51 -26.91 -0.38
C LEU A 671 -19.44 -28.09 -0.04
N MET A 672 -20.46 -28.29 -0.88
CA MET A 672 -21.58 -29.25 -0.71
C MET A 672 -21.41 -30.60 -1.44
N ASN A 673 -20.25 -30.93 -2.01
CA ASN A 673 -20.12 -32.22 -2.69
C ASN A 673 -19.94 -33.36 -1.68
N ARG A 674 -21.04 -34.11 -1.48
CA ARG A 674 -21.09 -35.40 -0.78
C ARG A 674 -20.29 -36.47 -1.51
#